data_AF-A0A7Y4MSI5-F1
#
_entry.id   AF-A0A7Y4MSI5-F1
#
_cell.length_a   1.000
_cell.length_b   1.000
_cell.length_c   1.000
_cell.angle_alpha   90.00
_cell.angle_beta   90.00
_cell.angle_gamma   90.00
#
_symmetry.space_group_name_H-M   'P 1'
#
loop_
_entity.id
_entity.type
_entity.pdbx_description
1 polymer ?
#
loop_
_entity_poly.entity_id
_entity_poly.type
_entity_poly.pdbx_seq_one_letter_code
_entity_poly.pdbx_strand_id
1 'polypeptide(L)'
;MRRLSSPWSELASHYAVVVVGSGYGGAITASRLARAGQQVCVLERGRELLPGDYPRTDAEFMSEFQVHFDPEAAADVGSPTALFELHRGGDVSVVTGCGLGGTSLINANVAMRPDPRVFLDGRWPDAFRADVDGLLEDGFAWAEHMLRPLPYPESAPPLATLSALAKSAEKLGGTFRRPPLAVTFEEGVNAAGVRQGACTLCGDCMTGCNFGAKNSVLMNYLPDAHRHGAKLFTEVGVRYLARDGARWRVYYRPMNAGRERFDAPDLWLTADRVILAAGTMGTAELLLRSKALGLSLSGRLGQRFSNNGDVMAFGYNTDVPVHGVGLGEAPSAGREPVGPTITGIIDDRATLRQEDGMIIENGAIPAALARPVTALLAAASAIAGQDTDRGAIDRVGELARIADSAVRGPYHGAMRNTQTFLVMSHDDGAGELRLSGDRVRVHWPGAGRQAVFTRVDERLRRATEALGGTFVRNPLWNKLTGHELLCTHPLGGCAMGERAEEGVVDHEGRVFAGPEGTEVHEGLYVSDGSVIPRPLGINPLLTISAVAERTVALMARRHGWSVDYSPVPEAPGPRPTQPLGVQFTETMYGYISAGADEDFLRAGDPARRDTSPFRFIVTVDSRDLEETLAHPLHPMQLSGCVVAPVLSSRPMTVERGVLHLMTHEGARPGGRRMRYQLPLVSESGERFFVDGYKDVHDDDGPDLWVDTTRLLVSIFRGEDASGPCIFRGYLRLNAKDFAVQLSTLRVLHAQGTVQRLAALARFGRFFFGELFETYVRSKAA
;
A
#
# COMPACT_ATOMS: atom_id res chain seq x y z
N MET A 1 6.25 -6.23 -17.69
CA MET A 1 6.75 -5.05 -16.93
C MET A 1 7.95 -5.47 -16.07
N ARG A 2 8.92 -4.58 -15.84
CA ARG A 2 10.06 -4.81 -14.92
C ARG A 2 9.66 -4.49 -13.48
N ARG A 3 10.13 -5.26 -12.50
CA ARG A 3 10.03 -4.91 -11.07
C ARG A 3 10.81 -3.63 -10.75
N LEU A 4 10.16 -2.71 -10.07
CA LEU A 4 10.64 -1.37 -9.71
C LEU A 4 11.16 -1.31 -8.27
N SER A 5 10.68 -2.19 -7.39
CA SER A 5 11.07 -2.18 -5.99
C SER A 5 12.57 -2.47 -5.83
N SER A 6 13.22 -1.64 -5.03
CA SER A 6 14.63 -1.72 -4.65
C SER A 6 14.74 -2.53 -3.35
N PRO A 7 15.81 -3.33 -3.20
CA PRO A 7 16.02 -4.09 -1.98
C PRO A 7 16.23 -3.18 -0.78
N TRP A 8 15.72 -3.59 0.38
CA TRP A 8 15.80 -2.80 1.60
C TRP A 8 17.23 -2.48 2.03
N SER A 9 18.20 -3.36 1.73
CA SER A 9 19.63 -3.13 1.98
C SER A 9 20.24 -1.97 1.19
N GLU A 10 19.56 -1.46 0.15
CA GLU A 10 19.93 -0.25 -0.58
C GLU A 10 19.31 1.03 0.00
N LEU A 11 18.47 0.92 1.04
CA LEU A 11 17.86 2.09 1.69
C LEU A 11 18.94 2.88 2.44
N ALA A 12 19.18 4.11 1.99
CA ALA A 12 20.14 5.01 2.62
C ALA A 12 19.58 5.59 3.93
N SER A 13 20.47 6.01 4.82
CA SER A 13 20.11 6.71 6.06
C SER A 13 19.65 8.15 5.84
N HIS A 14 19.86 8.70 4.65
CA HIS A 14 19.45 10.05 4.28
C HIS A 14 19.04 10.16 2.81
N TYR A 15 18.00 10.96 2.56
CA TYR A 15 17.54 11.36 1.23
C TYR A 15 17.17 12.84 1.19
N ALA A 16 17.34 13.50 0.04
CA ALA A 16 16.82 14.85 -0.14
C ALA A 16 15.28 14.88 0.00
N VAL A 17 14.61 13.88 -0.58
CA VAL A 17 13.15 13.77 -0.57
C VAL A 17 12.69 12.36 -0.23
N VAL A 18 11.81 12.23 0.75
CA VAL A 18 11.08 10.99 1.04
C VAL A 18 9.59 11.19 0.74
N VAL A 19 9.04 10.32 -0.09
CA VAL A 19 7.60 10.22 -0.37
C VAL A 19 7.05 8.99 0.34
N VAL A 20 6.06 9.17 1.20
CA VAL A 20 5.43 8.09 1.96
C VAL A 20 4.12 7.71 1.30
N GLY A 21 4.04 6.49 0.77
CA GLY A 21 2.91 5.99 -0.02
C GLY A 21 3.12 6.18 -1.53
N SER A 22 2.60 5.24 -2.31
CA SER A 22 2.82 5.16 -3.76
C SER A 22 1.52 5.23 -4.60
N GLY A 23 0.43 5.74 -4.02
CA GLY A 23 -0.81 6.02 -4.74
C GLY A 23 -0.69 7.20 -5.72
N TYR A 24 -1.82 7.73 -6.21
CA TYR A 24 -1.84 8.84 -7.18
C TYR A 24 -0.93 10.01 -6.76
N GLY A 25 -1.15 10.55 -5.57
CA GLY A 25 -0.35 11.65 -5.01
C GLY A 25 1.15 11.36 -4.94
N GLY A 26 1.51 10.18 -4.41
CA GLY A 26 2.90 9.79 -4.19
C GLY A 26 3.64 9.48 -5.47
N ALA A 27 3.01 8.76 -6.40
CA ALA A 27 3.58 8.41 -7.69
C ALA A 27 3.85 9.66 -8.56
N ILE A 28 2.89 10.60 -8.61
CA ILE A 28 3.02 11.87 -9.34
C ILE A 28 4.15 12.69 -8.72
N THR A 29 4.12 12.88 -7.40
CA THR A 29 5.18 13.60 -6.67
C THR A 29 6.56 13.01 -6.95
N ALA A 30 6.70 11.69 -6.83
CA ALA A 30 7.97 11.03 -7.07
C ALA A 30 8.47 11.20 -8.51
N SER A 31 7.58 11.06 -9.50
CA SER A 31 7.90 11.25 -10.92
C SER A 31 8.40 12.66 -11.20
N ARG A 32 7.64 13.67 -10.78
CA ARG A 32 7.97 15.07 -11.07
C ARG A 32 9.21 15.55 -10.33
N LEU A 33 9.40 15.16 -9.08
CA LEU A 33 10.62 15.50 -8.33
C LEU A 33 11.86 14.78 -8.86
N ALA A 34 11.74 13.51 -9.30
CA ALA A 34 12.85 12.81 -9.95
C ALA A 34 13.22 13.46 -11.29
N ARG A 35 12.23 13.85 -12.09
CA ARG A 35 12.42 14.64 -13.34
C ARG A 35 13.02 16.03 -13.08
N ALA A 36 12.83 16.58 -11.89
CA ALA A 36 13.50 17.79 -11.41
C ALA A 36 14.91 17.53 -10.84
N GLY A 37 15.47 16.33 -11.03
CA GLY A 37 16.81 15.95 -10.60
C GLY A 37 16.97 15.71 -9.09
N GLN A 38 15.87 15.59 -8.34
CA GLN A 38 15.93 15.39 -6.90
C GLN A 38 16.22 13.92 -6.55
N GLN A 39 16.93 13.70 -5.44
CA GLN A 39 17.13 12.36 -4.90
C GLN A 39 15.86 11.91 -4.14
N VAL A 40 15.03 11.12 -4.80
CA VAL A 40 13.72 10.70 -4.29
C VAL A 40 13.75 9.26 -3.78
N CYS A 41 13.25 9.05 -2.57
CA CYS A 41 12.92 7.75 -1.99
C CYS A 41 11.41 7.61 -1.80
N VAL A 42 10.80 6.56 -2.36
CA VAL A 42 9.39 6.20 -2.14
C VAL A 42 9.31 5.03 -1.17
N LEU A 43 8.58 5.19 -0.08
CA LEU A 43 8.33 4.13 0.91
C LEU A 43 6.88 3.65 0.80
N GLU A 44 6.69 2.38 0.45
CA GLU A 44 5.38 1.73 0.28
C GLU A 44 5.22 0.57 1.27
N ARG A 45 4.10 0.55 1.99
CA ARG A 45 3.81 -0.49 2.99
C ARG A 45 3.51 -1.84 2.34
N GLY A 46 2.77 -1.85 1.23
CA GLY A 46 2.36 -3.05 0.52
C GLY A 46 3.43 -3.63 -0.40
N ARG A 47 3.07 -4.69 -1.11
CA ARG A 47 3.93 -5.41 -2.06
C ARG A 47 3.90 -4.81 -3.47
N GLU A 48 4.90 -5.15 -4.28
CA GLU A 48 4.85 -4.93 -5.73
C GLU A 48 4.16 -6.11 -6.43
N LEU A 49 2.92 -5.90 -6.87
CA LEU A 49 2.14 -6.85 -7.66
C LEU A 49 2.11 -6.41 -9.12
N LEU A 50 2.59 -7.24 -10.03
CA LEU A 50 2.58 -6.97 -11.47
C LEU A 50 1.36 -7.60 -12.15
N PRO A 51 0.97 -7.17 -13.37
CA PRO A 51 0.02 -7.92 -14.18
C PRO A 51 0.42 -9.39 -14.30
N GLY A 52 -0.45 -10.29 -13.86
CA GLY A 52 -0.18 -11.72 -13.69
C GLY A 52 -0.24 -12.18 -12.23
N ASP A 53 0.12 -11.30 -11.29
CA ASP A 53 0.20 -11.59 -9.84
C ASP A 53 -1.13 -11.36 -9.10
N TYR A 54 -2.13 -10.74 -9.73
CA TYR A 54 -3.39 -10.36 -9.06
C TYR A 54 -4.35 -11.54 -8.91
N PRO A 55 -5.14 -11.60 -7.82
CA PRO A 55 -6.01 -12.73 -7.53
C PRO A 55 -7.06 -12.95 -8.62
N ARG A 56 -7.22 -14.20 -9.03
CA ARG A 56 -8.19 -14.64 -10.04
C ARG A 56 -9.25 -15.58 -9.48
N THR A 57 -8.97 -16.20 -8.33
CA THR A 57 -9.87 -17.12 -7.64
C THR A 57 -10.28 -16.59 -6.26
N ASP A 58 -11.38 -17.11 -5.71
CA ASP A 58 -11.88 -16.76 -4.37
C ASP A 58 -10.81 -16.97 -3.29
N ALA A 59 -10.05 -18.06 -3.36
CA ALA A 59 -9.01 -18.40 -2.38
C ALA A 59 -7.83 -17.41 -2.43
N GLU A 60 -7.37 -17.05 -3.63
CA GLU A 60 -6.34 -16.04 -3.81
C GLU A 60 -6.82 -14.68 -3.33
N PHE A 61 -8.04 -14.28 -3.67
CA PHE A 61 -8.62 -13.02 -3.22
C PHE A 61 -8.66 -12.94 -1.69
N MET A 62 -9.12 -14.00 -1.02
CA MET A 62 -9.15 -14.05 0.45
C MET A 62 -7.76 -13.97 1.08
N SER A 63 -6.72 -14.48 0.41
CA SER A 63 -5.33 -14.33 0.87
C SER A 63 -4.79 -12.90 0.72
N GLU A 64 -5.41 -12.12 -0.15
CA GLU A 64 -5.10 -10.72 -0.42
C GLU A 64 -5.98 -9.73 0.36
N PHE A 65 -6.80 -10.21 1.30
CA PHE A 65 -7.69 -9.38 2.10
C PHE A 65 -7.18 -9.19 3.54
N GLN A 66 -7.17 -7.95 4.02
CA GLN A 66 -6.91 -7.58 5.41
C GLN A 66 -8.02 -6.70 5.97
N VAL A 67 -8.38 -6.94 7.22
CA VAL A 67 -9.48 -6.26 7.91
C VAL A 67 -8.99 -5.71 9.23
N HIS A 68 -9.20 -4.42 9.43
CA HIS A 68 -8.92 -3.73 10.68
C HIS A 68 -10.22 -3.57 11.47
N PHE A 69 -10.27 -4.14 12.67
CA PHE A 69 -11.43 -4.09 13.58
C PHE A 69 -11.15 -3.17 14.76
N ASP A 70 -12.18 -2.59 15.37
CA ASP A 70 -12.00 -1.91 16.65
C ASP A 70 -11.28 -2.88 17.62
N PRO A 71 -10.15 -2.49 18.24
CA PRO A 71 -9.42 -3.34 19.18
C PRO A 71 -10.28 -3.87 20.33
N GLU A 72 -11.33 -3.15 20.72
CA GLU A 72 -12.29 -3.61 21.74
C GLU A 72 -13.28 -4.65 21.20
N ALA A 73 -13.51 -4.67 19.88
CA ALA A 73 -14.47 -5.58 19.24
C ALA A 73 -13.82 -6.87 18.72
N ALA A 74 -12.68 -6.80 18.03
CA ALA A 74 -11.97 -7.95 17.49
C ALA A 74 -10.52 -7.63 17.11
N ALA A 75 -9.68 -8.67 16.97
CA ALA A 75 -8.34 -8.54 16.43
C ALA A 75 -8.35 -8.37 14.91
N ASP A 76 -7.35 -7.63 14.39
CA ASP A 76 -7.11 -7.50 12.95
C ASP A 76 -6.86 -8.89 12.30
N VAL A 77 -7.31 -9.03 11.06
CA VAL A 77 -7.22 -10.29 10.28
C VAL A 77 -6.52 -10.04 8.95
N GLY A 78 -5.75 -11.03 8.47
CA GLY A 78 -5.05 -10.97 7.19
C GLY A 78 -3.62 -10.45 7.31
N SER A 79 -2.88 -10.51 6.20
CA SER A 79 -1.51 -9.98 6.15
C SER A 79 -1.53 -8.44 6.13
N PRO A 80 -0.67 -7.74 6.88
CA PRO A 80 -0.59 -6.27 6.86
C PRO A 80 -0.15 -5.68 5.50
N THR A 81 0.21 -6.53 4.54
CA THR A 81 0.67 -6.20 3.18
C THR A 81 -0.20 -6.81 2.08
N ALA A 82 -1.36 -7.34 2.46
CA ALA A 82 -2.36 -7.87 1.54
C ALA A 82 -2.98 -6.72 0.72
N LEU A 83 -3.31 -6.95 -0.55
CA LEU A 83 -3.71 -5.90 -1.49
C LEU A 83 -4.94 -5.08 -1.03
N PHE A 84 -5.92 -5.70 -0.40
CA PHE A 84 -7.17 -5.05 -0.01
C PHE A 84 -7.22 -4.78 1.48
N GLU A 85 -7.38 -3.51 1.85
CA GLU A 85 -7.46 -3.09 3.24
C GLU A 85 -8.86 -2.54 3.55
N LEU A 86 -9.56 -3.20 4.47
CA LEU A 86 -10.87 -2.77 4.98
C LEU A 86 -10.72 -2.21 6.40
N HIS A 87 -10.91 -0.90 6.55
CA HIS A 87 -11.03 -0.24 7.85
C HIS A 87 -12.49 -0.26 8.31
N ARG A 88 -12.83 -1.08 9.31
CA ARG A 88 -14.18 -1.08 9.87
C ARG A 88 -14.40 0.08 10.83
N GLY A 89 -15.44 0.86 10.64
CA GLY A 89 -15.71 2.07 11.45
C GLY A 89 -17.08 2.12 12.12
N GLY A 90 -17.95 1.11 11.92
CA GLY A 90 -19.30 1.09 12.49
C GLY A 90 -20.27 2.00 11.77
N ASP A 91 -19.96 3.30 11.65
CA ASP A 91 -20.74 4.24 10.83
C ASP A 91 -20.32 4.20 9.35
N VAL A 92 -19.00 4.13 9.10
CA VAL A 92 -18.42 4.09 7.76
C VAL A 92 -17.26 3.09 7.74
N SER A 93 -17.34 2.11 6.86
CA SER A 93 -16.25 1.22 6.51
C SER A 93 -15.51 1.76 5.29
N VAL A 94 -14.17 1.76 5.30
CA VAL A 94 -13.35 2.30 4.19
C VAL A 94 -12.52 1.20 3.55
N VAL A 95 -12.55 1.09 2.23
CA VAL A 95 -11.73 0.15 1.45
C VAL A 95 -10.62 0.92 0.74
N THR A 96 -9.38 0.46 0.91
CA THR A 96 -8.20 1.03 0.23
C THR A 96 -7.31 -0.07 -0.34
N GLY A 97 -6.44 0.29 -1.29
CA GLY A 97 -5.44 -0.61 -1.85
C GLY A 97 -4.07 -0.44 -1.18
N CYS A 98 -3.43 -1.56 -0.82
CA CYS A 98 -2.11 -1.61 -0.20
C CYS A 98 -1.11 -2.33 -1.12
N GLY A 99 -0.21 -1.56 -1.74
CA GLY A 99 0.72 -2.07 -2.74
C GLY A 99 1.39 -0.95 -3.53
N LEU A 100 2.43 -1.28 -4.30
CA LEU A 100 3.14 -0.32 -5.14
C LEU A 100 2.21 0.21 -6.25
N GLY A 101 1.62 1.38 -6.04
CA GLY A 101 0.54 1.96 -6.84
C GLY A 101 -0.75 2.30 -6.07
N GLY A 102 -0.86 1.88 -4.81
CA GLY A 102 -2.00 2.13 -3.92
C GLY A 102 -3.35 1.70 -4.50
N THR A 103 -4.41 2.46 -4.22
CA THR A 103 -5.77 2.17 -4.71
C THR A 103 -5.92 2.19 -6.24
N SER A 104 -4.95 2.73 -7.00
CA SER A 104 -4.97 2.62 -8.47
C SER A 104 -4.91 1.16 -8.95
N LEU A 105 -4.39 0.25 -8.11
CA LEU A 105 -4.35 -1.17 -8.39
C LEU A 105 -5.75 -1.80 -8.39
N ILE A 106 -6.66 -1.33 -7.53
CA ILE A 106 -7.98 -1.94 -7.28
C ILE A 106 -9.20 -1.07 -7.65
N ASN A 107 -9.00 0.15 -8.16
CA ASN A 107 -10.13 1.00 -8.56
C ASN A 107 -10.77 0.58 -9.91
N ALA A 108 -11.86 1.25 -10.29
CA ALA A 108 -12.61 0.98 -11.52
C ALA A 108 -12.32 1.95 -12.69
N ASN A 109 -11.20 2.68 -12.64
CA ASN A 109 -10.62 3.47 -13.74
C ASN A 109 -11.30 4.76 -14.19
N VAL A 110 -12.41 5.19 -13.60
CA VAL A 110 -13.10 6.42 -14.04
C VAL A 110 -12.27 7.66 -13.73
N ALA A 111 -11.84 8.36 -14.78
CA ALA A 111 -10.97 9.53 -14.71
C ALA A 111 -11.71 10.76 -15.22
N MET A 112 -12.63 11.28 -14.41
CA MET A 112 -13.49 12.40 -14.76
C MET A 112 -13.10 13.69 -14.05
N ARG A 113 -13.34 14.82 -14.71
CA ARG A 113 -13.24 16.15 -14.10
C ARG A 113 -14.50 16.43 -13.24
N PRO A 114 -14.35 17.03 -12.06
CA PRO A 114 -15.47 17.35 -11.18
C PRO A 114 -16.33 18.48 -11.76
N ASP A 115 -17.48 18.73 -11.15
CA ASP A 115 -18.25 19.94 -11.46
C ASP A 115 -17.43 21.17 -11.06
N PRO A 116 -17.18 22.16 -11.94
CA PRO A 116 -16.34 23.31 -11.63
C PRO A 116 -16.81 24.09 -10.38
N ARG A 117 -18.11 24.04 -10.04
CA ARG A 117 -18.67 24.70 -8.86
C ARG A 117 -18.06 24.19 -7.55
N VAL A 118 -17.48 22.98 -7.51
CA VAL A 118 -16.84 22.46 -6.30
C VAL A 118 -15.65 23.30 -5.87
N PHE A 119 -14.96 23.93 -6.82
CA PHE A 119 -13.80 24.79 -6.58
C PHE A 119 -14.18 26.21 -6.18
N LEU A 120 -15.45 26.62 -6.36
CA LEU A 120 -15.93 27.94 -5.92
C LEU A 120 -16.19 28.01 -4.41
N ASP A 121 -16.33 26.84 -3.75
CA ASP A 121 -16.60 26.74 -2.32
C ASP A 121 -15.47 27.34 -1.49
N GLY A 122 -15.82 28.19 -0.51
CA GLY A 122 -14.88 28.87 0.39
C GLY A 122 -14.10 27.95 1.34
N ARG A 123 -14.38 26.65 1.33
CA ARG A 123 -13.53 25.65 1.97
C ARG A 123 -12.17 25.48 1.28
N TRP A 124 -12.06 25.85 0.00
CA TRP A 124 -10.77 25.95 -0.68
C TRP A 124 -10.13 27.32 -0.40
N PRO A 125 -8.82 27.39 -0.12
CA PRO A 125 -8.12 28.67 0.03
C PRO A 125 -8.25 29.56 -1.21
N ASP A 126 -8.28 30.87 -1.04
CA ASP A 126 -8.33 31.91 -2.07
C ASP A 126 -7.23 31.72 -3.12
N ALA A 127 -6.00 31.45 -2.67
CA ALA A 127 -4.88 31.20 -3.57
C ALA A 127 -5.03 29.90 -4.39
N PHE A 128 -5.78 28.91 -3.88
CA PHE A 128 -6.15 27.74 -4.66
C PHE A 128 -7.23 28.11 -5.70
N ARG A 129 -8.28 28.80 -5.28
CA ARG A 129 -9.41 29.18 -6.14
C ARG A 129 -8.98 30.10 -7.28
N ALA A 130 -8.04 31.01 -7.04
CA ALA A 130 -7.47 31.90 -8.05
C ALA A 130 -6.62 31.17 -9.11
N ASP A 131 -6.22 29.93 -8.86
CA ASP A 131 -5.30 29.15 -9.68
C ASP A 131 -5.98 27.90 -10.31
N VAL A 132 -7.31 27.85 -10.28
CA VAL A 132 -8.12 26.78 -10.87
C VAL A 132 -7.90 26.70 -12.39
N ASP A 133 -7.93 27.85 -13.07
CA ASP A 133 -7.66 27.94 -14.51
C ASP A 133 -6.16 28.01 -14.85
N GLY A 134 -5.30 27.90 -13.83
CA GLY A 134 -3.84 27.95 -13.94
C GLY A 134 -3.20 26.58 -13.73
N LEU A 135 -2.42 26.44 -12.66
CA LEU A 135 -1.68 25.20 -12.39
C LEU A 135 -2.58 23.98 -12.12
N LEU A 136 -3.81 24.19 -11.65
CA LEU A 136 -4.73 23.08 -11.47
C LEU A 136 -5.19 22.52 -12.83
N GLU A 137 -5.49 23.38 -13.80
CA GLU A 137 -5.81 22.96 -15.17
C GLU A 137 -4.62 22.28 -15.84
N ASP A 138 -3.40 22.82 -15.69
CA ASP A 138 -2.18 22.15 -16.13
C ASP A 138 -2.06 20.75 -15.49
N GLY A 139 -2.38 20.64 -14.20
CA GLY A 139 -2.38 19.37 -13.49
C GLY A 139 -3.39 18.36 -14.05
N PHE A 140 -4.59 18.81 -14.43
CA PHE A 140 -5.57 17.97 -15.13
C PHE A 140 -5.01 17.50 -16.48
N ALA A 141 -4.45 18.40 -17.28
CA ALA A 141 -3.89 18.08 -18.58
C ALA A 141 -2.73 17.06 -18.48
N TRP A 142 -1.82 17.23 -17.51
CA TRP A 142 -0.73 16.27 -17.28
C TRP A 142 -1.23 14.90 -16.81
N ALA A 143 -2.21 14.88 -15.91
CA ALA A 143 -2.83 13.64 -15.46
C ALA A 143 -3.52 12.90 -16.61
N GLU A 144 -4.28 13.62 -17.45
CA GLU A 144 -4.92 13.08 -18.65
C GLU A 144 -3.90 12.58 -19.67
N HIS A 145 -2.79 13.29 -19.87
CA HIS A 145 -1.69 12.85 -20.74
C HIS A 145 -1.08 11.52 -20.27
N MET A 146 -0.84 11.37 -18.97
CA MET A 146 -0.20 10.17 -18.40
C MET A 146 -1.15 8.98 -18.26
N LEU A 147 -2.41 9.23 -17.90
CA LEU A 147 -3.43 8.19 -17.70
C LEU A 147 -4.15 7.79 -19.00
N ARG A 148 -4.11 8.66 -20.03
CA ARG A 148 -4.78 8.52 -21.32
C ARG A 148 -6.21 7.99 -21.21
N PRO A 149 -7.09 8.68 -20.47
CA PRO A 149 -8.40 8.14 -20.22
C PRO A 149 -9.28 8.22 -21.48
N LEU A 150 -9.93 7.12 -21.84
CA LEU A 150 -10.76 6.99 -23.03
C LEU A 150 -12.11 6.38 -22.67
N PRO A 151 -13.22 6.83 -23.28
CA PRO A 151 -14.51 6.17 -23.09
C PRO A 151 -14.49 4.77 -23.70
N TYR A 152 -15.40 3.91 -23.25
CA TYR A 152 -15.60 2.60 -23.88
C TYR A 152 -15.91 2.78 -25.39
N PRO A 153 -15.13 2.18 -26.32
CA PRO A 153 -15.22 2.51 -27.74
C PRO A 153 -16.59 2.21 -28.36
N GLU A 154 -17.05 3.07 -29.26
CA GLU A 154 -18.30 2.81 -30.01
C GLU A 154 -18.21 1.61 -30.95
N SER A 155 -16.99 1.31 -31.43
CA SER A 155 -16.69 0.14 -32.26
C SER A 155 -16.59 -1.17 -31.47
N ALA A 156 -16.52 -1.11 -30.13
CA ALA A 156 -16.41 -2.30 -29.30
C ALA A 156 -17.79 -3.01 -29.16
N PRO A 157 -17.82 -4.31 -28.80
CA PRO A 157 -19.06 -5.06 -28.70
C PRO A 157 -20.12 -4.39 -27.79
N PRO A 158 -21.42 -4.50 -28.09
CA PRO A 158 -22.45 -4.02 -27.19
C PRO A 158 -22.40 -4.76 -25.85
N LEU A 159 -22.67 -4.05 -24.76
CA LEU A 159 -22.66 -4.61 -23.41
C LEU A 159 -24.07 -4.57 -22.81
N ALA A 160 -24.51 -5.69 -22.26
CA ALA A 160 -25.82 -5.82 -21.63
C ALA A 160 -25.96 -4.86 -20.43
N THR A 161 -24.93 -4.74 -19.59
CA THR A 161 -24.91 -3.80 -18.46
C THR A 161 -25.05 -2.33 -18.89
N LEU A 162 -24.43 -1.96 -20.00
CA LEU A 162 -24.52 -0.59 -20.53
C LEU A 162 -25.94 -0.31 -21.06
N SER A 163 -26.54 -1.30 -21.72
CA SER A 163 -27.91 -1.23 -22.23
C SER A 163 -28.94 -1.16 -21.09
N ALA A 164 -28.72 -1.91 -20.00
CA ALA A 164 -29.55 -1.83 -18.80
C ALA A 164 -29.47 -0.42 -18.17
N LEU A 165 -28.26 0.12 -17.98
CA LEU A 165 -28.13 1.48 -17.43
C LEU A 165 -28.78 2.55 -18.33
N ALA A 166 -28.71 2.41 -19.65
CA ALA A 166 -29.39 3.31 -20.58
C ALA A 166 -30.91 3.31 -20.37
N LYS A 167 -31.53 2.14 -20.19
CA LYS A 167 -32.97 2.02 -19.85
C LYS A 167 -33.30 2.69 -18.52
N SER A 168 -32.45 2.51 -17.50
CA SER A 168 -32.61 3.24 -16.24
C SER A 168 -32.53 4.75 -16.45
N ALA A 169 -31.62 5.23 -17.29
CA ALA A 169 -31.49 6.65 -17.60
C ALA A 169 -32.73 7.25 -18.27
N GLU A 170 -33.36 6.52 -19.21
CA GLU A 170 -34.62 6.94 -19.86
C GLU A 170 -35.75 7.16 -18.85
N LYS A 171 -35.86 6.27 -17.84
CA LYS A 171 -36.86 6.38 -16.77
C LYS A 171 -36.56 7.50 -15.78
N LEU A 172 -35.28 7.68 -15.48
CA LEU A 172 -34.80 8.61 -14.47
C LEU A 172 -34.80 10.05 -14.99
N GLY A 173 -34.47 10.27 -16.26
CA GLY A 173 -33.92 11.55 -16.72
C GLY A 173 -32.46 11.73 -16.27
N GLY A 174 -31.77 12.72 -16.84
CA GLY A 174 -30.31 12.91 -16.69
C GLY A 174 -29.56 12.55 -17.98
N THR A 175 -28.24 12.78 -18.00
CA THR A 175 -27.44 12.54 -19.21
C THR A 175 -26.73 11.19 -19.14
N PHE A 176 -27.18 10.23 -19.95
CA PHE A 176 -26.47 8.97 -20.12
C PHE A 176 -25.24 9.16 -21.02
N ARG A 177 -24.07 8.70 -20.56
CA ARG A 177 -22.84 8.73 -21.37
C ARG A 177 -21.83 7.68 -20.91
N ARG A 178 -20.83 7.41 -21.76
CA ARG A 178 -19.69 6.57 -21.42
C ARG A 178 -18.61 7.46 -20.77
N PRO A 179 -18.20 7.18 -19.52
CA PRO A 179 -17.19 8.00 -18.85
C PRO A 179 -15.79 7.73 -19.44
N PRO A 180 -14.87 8.69 -19.38
CA PRO A 180 -13.46 8.45 -19.68
C PRO A 180 -12.83 7.49 -18.65
N LEU A 181 -12.19 6.42 -19.14
CA LEU A 181 -11.60 5.36 -18.33
C LEU A 181 -10.09 5.32 -18.55
N ALA A 182 -9.29 5.24 -17.48
CA ALA A 182 -7.86 4.95 -17.52
C ALA A 182 -7.58 3.49 -17.92
N VAL A 183 -8.02 3.10 -19.11
CA VAL A 183 -7.93 1.77 -19.69
C VAL A 183 -7.53 1.89 -21.15
N THR A 184 -6.58 1.06 -21.55
CA THR A 184 -6.13 0.92 -22.93
C THR A 184 -6.97 -0.15 -23.64
N PHE A 185 -7.55 0.19 -24.80
CA PHE A 185 -8.36 -0.72 -25.63
C PHE A 185 -7.61 -1.27 -26.85
N GLU A 186 -6.41 -0.77 -27.12
CA GLU A 186 -5.55 -1.19 -28.22
C GLU A 186 -4.14 -1.47 -27.70
N GLU A 187 -3.47 -2.50 -28.18
CA GLU A 187 -2.08 -2.77 -27.75
C GLU A 187 -1.15 -1.64 -28.18
N GLY A 188 -0.28 -1.18 -27.29
CA GLY A 188 0.64 -0.09 -27.61
C GLY A 188 1.53 0.34 -26.46
N VAL A 189 2.23 1.47 -26.67
CA VAL A 189 3.12 2.08 -25.67
C VAL A 189 2.43 3.31 -25.06
N ASN A 190 2.37 3.37 -23.73
CA ASN A 190 1.75 4.48 -23.01
C ASN A 190 2.69 5.70 -22.87
N ALA A 191 2.22 6.75 -22.21
CA ALA A 191 2.96 8.01 -22.06
C ALA A 191 4.27 7.87 -21.26
N ALA A 192 4.38 6.85 -20.40
CA ALA A 192 5.60 6.54 -19.65
C ALA A 192 6.54 5.58 -20.39
N GLY A 193 6.27 5.28 -21.66
CA GLY A 193 7.05 4.34 -22.44
C GLY A 193 6.82 2.88 -22.03
N VAL A 194 5.73 2.55 -21.34
CA VAL A 194 5.42 1.17 -20.94
C VAL A 194 4.50 0.53 -21.98
N ARG A 195 4.89 -0.65 -22.48
CA ARG A 195 4.05 -1.47 -23.36
C ARG A 195 2.88 -2.09 -22.60
N GLN A 196 1.68 -1.94 -23.14
CA GLN A 196 0.41 -2.41 -22.57
C GLN A 196 -0.36 -3.26 -23.56
N GLY A 197 -1.00 -4.31 -23.06
CA GLY A 197 -2.00 -5.07 -23.81
C GLY A 197 -3.35 -4.35 -23.86
N ALA A 198 -4.19 -4.74 -24.81
CA ALA A 198 -5.58 -4.27 -24.91
C ALA A 198 -6.47 -4.87 -23.81
N CYS A 199 -7.49 -4.13 -23.40
CA CYS A 199 -8.52 -4.62 -22.47
C CYS A 199 -9.23 -5.86 -23.02
N THR A 200 -9.33 -6.92 -22.20
CA THR A 200 -10.00 -8.18 -22.54
C THR A 200 -11.49 -8.19 -22.20
N LEU A 201 -12.05 -7.06 -21.75
CA LEU A 201 -13.47 -6.90 -21.40
C LEU A 201 -13.97 -7.86 -20.31
N CYS A 202 -13.09 -8.24 -19.38
CA CYS A 202 -13.36 -9.30 -18.40
C CYS A 202 -14.08 -8.85 -17.11
N GLY A 203 -14.27 -7.56 -16.85
CA GLY A 203 -14.96 -7.06 -15.65
C GLY A 203 -14.18 -7.09 -14.33
N ASP A 204 -12.97 -7.66 -14.30
CA ASP A 204 -12.19 -7.89 -13.05
C ASP A 204 -11.27 -6.73 -12.64
N CYS A 205 -11.55 -5.49 -13.07
CA CYS A 205 -10.62 -4.37 -12.85
C CYS A 205 -10.35 -4.08 -11.37
N MET A 206 -11.32 -4.38 -10.49
CA MET A 206 -11.23 -4.14 -9.05
C MET A 206 -10.40 -5.17 -8.29
N THR A 207 -10.05 -6.30 -8.92
CA THR A 207 -9.08 -7.25 -8.35
C THR A 207 -7.65 -7.06 -8.82
N GLY A 208 -7.43 -6.08 -9.68
CA GLY A 208 -6.15 -5.83 -10.33
C GLY A 208 -6.13 -6.37 -11.75
N CYS A 209 -5.57 -5.58 -12.68
CA CYS A 209 -5.58 -5.94 -14.09
C CYS A 209 -4.40 -6.86 -14.43
N ASN A 210 -4.72 -8.12 -14.62
CA ASN A 210 -3.74 -9.14 -15.01
C ASN A 210 -3.30 -9.07 -16.49
N PHE A 211 -3.90 -8.21 -17.31
CA PHE A 211 -3.62 -8.10 -18.74
C PHE A 211 -2.80 -6.85 -19.10
N GLY A 212 -2.47 -6.00 -18.12
CA GLY A 212 -1.69 -4.78 -18.34
C GLY A 212 -2.43 -3.65 -19.07
N ALA A 213 -3.72 -3.80 -19.32
CA ALA A 213 -4.57 -2.80 -20.00
C ALA A 213 -4.96 -1.61 -19.11
N LYS A 214 -4.95 -1.78 -17.79
CA LYS A 214 -5.28 -0.73 -16.83
C LYS A 214 -4.14 0.28 -16.73
N ASN A 215 -4.42 1.58 -16.91
CA ASN A 215 -3.48 2.67 -16.70
C ASN A 215 -3.39 3.05 -15.21
N SER A 216 -3.03 2.08 -14.36
CA SER A 216 -2.71 2.34 -12.94
C SER A 216 -1.41 3.15 -12.83
N VAL A 217 -1.15 3.75 -11.66
CA VAL A 217 0.09 4.54 -11.50
C VAL A 217 1.36 3.68 -11.47
N LEU A 218 1.20 2.38 -11.23
CA LEU A 218 2.23 1.36 -11.45
C LEU A 218 2.60 1.22 -12.94
N MET A 219 1.68 1.53 -13.86
CA MET A 219 1.90 1.44 -15.31
C MET A 219 2.45 2.73 -15.93
N ASN A 220 2.45 3.86 -15.22
CA ASN A 220 2.92 5.15 -15.76
C ASN A 220 3.89 5.93 -14.84
N TYR A 221 3.40 6.62 -13.82
CA TYR A 221 4.17 7.53 -12.97
C TYR A 221 5.29 6.83 -12.19
N LEU A 222 5.08 5.63 -11.67
CA LEU A 222 6.11 4.91 -10.91
C LEU A 222 7.26 4.41 -11.80
N PRO A 223 7.01 3.78 -12.98
CA PRO A 223 8.05 3.52 -13.97
C PRO A 223 8.81 4.77 -14.40
N ASP A 224 8.10 5.88 -14.57
CA ASP A 224 8.68 7.17 -14.92
C ASP A 224 9.59 7.72 -13.82
N ALA A 225 9.15 7.69 -12.56
CA ALA A 225 9.96 8.07 -11.41
C ALA A 225 11.23 7.21 -11.30
N HIS A 226 11.08 5.89 -11.42
CA HIS A 226 12.21 4.95 -11.38
C HIS A 226 13.24 5.23 -12.48
N ARG A 227 12.76 5.54 -13.70
CA ARG A 227 13.61 5.88 -14.84
C ARG A 227 14.44 7.14 -14.60
N HIS A 228 13.90 8.11 -13.88
CA HIS A 228 14.58 9.35 -13.51
C HIS A 228 15.34 9.25 -12.18
N GLY A 229 15.57 8.03 -11.68
CA GLY A 229 16.47 7.78 -10.55
C GLY A 229 15.81 7.67 -9.17
N ALA A 230 14.47 7.75 -9.08
CA ALA A 230 13.79 7.48 -7.82
C ALA A 230 14.04 6.04 -7.36
N LYS A 231 14.29 5.86 -6.05
CA LYS A 231 14.38 4.56 -5.40
C LYS A 231 13.05 4.25 -4.73
N LEU A 232 12.47 3.09 -5.01
CA LEU A 232 11.17 2.68 -4.49
C LEU A 232 11.37 1.48 -3.58
N PHE A 233 10.83 1.49 -2.37
CA PHE A 233 10.98 0.40 -1.41
C PHE A 233 9.59 -0.06 -0.96
N THR A 234 9.25 -1.29 -1.30
CA THR A 234 8.01 -1.95 -0.85
C THR A 234 8.21 -2.67 0.47
N GLU A 235 7.11 -3.05 1.11
CA GLU A 235 7.13 -3.68 2.44
C GLU A 235 7.82 -2.80 3.50
N VAL A 236 7.71 -1.48 3.38
CA VAL A 236 8.24 -0.50 4.35
C VAL A 236 7.10 0.40 4.83
N GLY A 237 6.56 0.11 6.01
CA GLY A 237 5.51 0.94 6.60
C GLY A 237 6.09 2.02 7.50
N VAL A 238 5.93 3.27 7.10
CA VAL A 238 6.21 4.43 7.94
C VAL A 238 5.24 4.46 9.12
N ARG A 239 5.73 4.90 10.28
CA ARG A 239 5.02 4.84 11.56
C ARG A 239 4.68 6.23 12.07
N TYR A 240 5.66 7.11 12.14
CA TYR A 240 5.51 8.51 12.54
C TYR A 240 6.74 9.32 12.09
N LEU A 241 6.62 10.64 12.21
CA LEU A 241 7.67 11.59 11.89
C LEU A 241 8.08 12.35 13.15
N ALA A 242 9.34 12.78 13.20
CA ALA A 242 9.84 13.72 14.19
C ALA A 242 10.70 14.79 13.52
N ARG A 243 10.75 15.98 14.13
CA ARG A 243 11.67 17.02 13.71
C ARG A 243 13.08 16.70 14.19
N ASP A 244 14.07 16.90 13.32
CA ASP A 244 15.49 16.66 13.60
C ASP A 244 16.33 17.86 13.14
N GLY A 245 16.35 18.92 13.96
CA GLY A 245 16.96 20.19 13.60
C GLY A 245 16.33 20.81 12.36
N ALA A 246 17.11 20.93 11.28
CA ALA A 246 16.65 21.42 9.98
C ALA A 246 15.98 20.33 9.10
N ARG A 247 16.12 19.06 9.49
CA ARG A 247 15.65 17.88 8.74
C ARG A 247 14.45 17.22 9.41
N TRP A 248 13.94 16.21 8.73
CA TRP A 248 12.93 15.29 9.23
C TRP A 248 13.55 13.95 9.53
N ARG A 249 13.07 13.30 10.59
CA ARG A 249 13.31 11.89 10.86
C ARG A 249 12.05 11.09 10.58
N VAL A 250 12.19 10.06 9.76
CA VAL A 250 11.11 9.19 9.31
C VAL A 250 11.28 7.84 9.98
N TYR A 251 10.40 7.51 10.92
CA TYR A 251 10.42 6.21 11.59
C TYR A 251 9.60 5.20 10.79
N TYR A 252 10.17 4.03 10.53
CA TYR A 252 9.57 3.01 9.68
C TYR A 252 9.81 1.59 10.19
N ARG A 253 8.98 0.66 9.71
CA ARG A 253 9.08 -0.77 9.96
C ARG A 253 9.09 -1.56 8.66
N PRO A 254 10.13 -2.37 8.41
CA PRO A 254 10.09 -3.43 7.41
C PRO A 254 8.99 -4.43 7.74
N MET A 255 8.15 -4.73 6.75
CA MET A 255 7.03 -5.66 6.84
C MET A 255 7.48 -7.05 6.36
N ASN A 256 6.83 -8.10 6.86
CA ASN A 256 7.05 -9.50 6.45
C ASN A 256 8.49 -10.02 6.56
N ALA A 257 9.36 -9.33 7.29
CA ALA A 257 10.72 -9.77 7.58
C ALA A 257 10.80 -10.65 8.84
N GLY A 258 9.70 -10.81 9.58
CA GLY A 258 9.66 -11.55 10.85
C GLY A 258 10.31 -10.81 12.02
N ARG A 259 10.67 -9.54 11.83
CA ARG A 259 11.31 -8.68 12.85
C ARG A 259 10.39 -8.44 14.05
N GLU A 260 9.10 -8.37 13.82
CA GLU A 260 8.06 -8.23 14.84
C GLU A 260 8.04 -9.41 15.82
N ARG A 261 8.45 -10.61 15.39
CA ARG A 261 8.53 -11.79 16.27
C ARG A 261 9.65 -11.70 17.30
N PHE A 262 10.53 -10.71 17.13
CA PHE A 262 11.61 -10.37 18.04
C PHE A 262 11.40 -9.03 18.74
N ASP A 263 10.19 -8.46 18.72
CA ASP A 263 9.90 -7.13 19.31
C ASP A 263 10.87 -6.06 18.81
N ALA A 264 11.22 -6.11 17.51
CA ALA A 264 12.19 -5.19 16.94
C ALA A 264 11.70 -3.74 17.02
N PRO A 265 12.57 -2.78 17.41
CA PRO A 265 12.21 -1.39 17.38
C PRO A 265 12.04 -0.91 15.93
N ASP A 266 11.28 0.19 15.80
CA ASP A 266 11.20 0.91 14.55
C ASP A 266 12.59 1.42 14.16
N LEU A 267 12.86 1.38 12.86
CA LEU A 267 14.06 1.95 12.28
C LEU A 267 13.77 3.39 11.85
N TRP A 268 14.79 4.11 11.45
CA TRP A 268 14.64 5.48 11.01
C TRP A 268 15.64 5.82 9.91
N LEU A 269 15.26 6.82 9.12
CA LEU A 269 16.13 7.55 8.20
C LEU A 269 15.83 9.04 8.32
N THR A 270 16.67 9.87 7.72
CA THR A 270 16.46 11.32 7.67
C THR A 270 16.12 11.81 6.28
N ALA A 271 15.40 12.92 6.19
CA ALA A 271 15.11 13.58 4.94
C ALA A 271 15.14 15.10 5.07
N ASP A 272 15.57 15.80 4.02
CA ASP A 272 15.39 17.26 4.00
C ASP A 272 13.91 17.62 3.79
N ARG A 273 13.18 16.81 3.02
CA ARG A 273 11.73 16.95 2.79
C ARG A 273 11.00 15.62 2.89
N VAL A 274 9.80 15.65 3.48
CA VAL A 274 8.88 14.52 3.56
C VAL A 274 7.55 14.91 2.91
N ILE A 275 7.10 14.12 1.95
CA ILE A 275 5.78 14.24 1.34
C ILE A 275 4.95 13.06 1.79
N LEU A 276 3.89 13.32 2.53
CA LEU A 276 2.90 12.34 2.90
C LEU A 276 1.89 12.16 1.76
N ALA A 277 1.81 10.94 1.26
CA ALA A 277 0.89 10.53 0.21
C ALA A 277 0.35 9.10 0.49
N ALA A 278 0.13 8.78 1.76
CA ALA A 278 -0.29 7.47 2.25
C ALA A 278 -1.81 7.23 2.12
N GLY A 279 -2.51 8.13 1.42
CA GLY A 279 -3.96 8.13 1.28
C GLY A 279 -4.64 8.75 2.51
N THR A 280 -5.93 9.05 2.37
CA THR A 280 -6.73 9.73 3.41
C THR A 280 -6.56 9.12 4.80
N MET A 281 -6.70 7.80 4.91
CA MET A 281 -6.55 7.08 6.18
C MET A 281 -5.09 7.09 6.66
N GLY A 282 -4.15 6.66 5.81
CA GLY A 282 -2.75 6.50 6.18
C GLY A 282 -2.07 7.81 6.56
N THR A 283 -2.31 8.89 5.83
CA THR A 283 -1.70 10.20 6.11
C THR A 283 -2.22 10.78 7.42
N ALA A 284 -3.53 10.73 7.68
CA ALA A 284 -4.09 11.17 8.95
C ALA A 284 -3.55 10.33 10.11
N GLU A 285 -3.45 9.00 9.95
CA GLU A 285 -2.88 8.09 10.95
C GLU A 285 -1.43 8.46 11.31
N LEU A 286 -0.58 8.68 10.31
CA LEU A 286 0.82 9.08 10.50
C LEU A 286 0.95 10.40 11.27
N LEU A 287 0.16 11.41 10.89
CA LEU A 287 0.19 12.71 11.54
C LEU A 287 -0.39 12.67 12.95
N LEU A 288 -1.47 11.90 13.19
CA LEU A 288 -2.05 11.73 14.52
C LEU A 288 -1.08 11.04 15.48
N ARG A 289 -0.39 9.98 15.03
CA ARG A 289 0.67 9.36 15.83
C ARG A 289 1.83 10.33 16.10
N SER A 290 2.25 11.07 15.08
CA SER A 290 3.33 12.06 15.23
C SER A 290 2.94 13.15 16.25
N LYS A 291 1.68 13.60 16.22
CA LYS A 291 1.11 14.55 17.19
C LYS A 291 1.12 14.00 18.61
N ALA A 292 0.68 12.76 18.80
CA ALA A 292 0.70 12.07 20.09
C ALA A 292 2.13 11.93 20.66
N LEU A 293 3.14 11.94 19.78
CA LEU A 293 4.56 11.89 20.14
C LEU A 293 5.22 13.29 20.21
N GLY A 294 4.44 14.36 20.13
CA GLY A 294 4.90 15.74 20.40
C GLY A 294 5.12 16.62 19.17
N LEU A 295 4.81 16.16 17.95
CA LEU A 295 4.82 17.04 16.78
C LEU A 295 3.66 18.04 16.87
N SER A 296 3.98 19.34 16.94
CA SER A 296 2.97 20.40 16.92
C SER A 296 2.25 20.42 15.58
N LEU A 297 0.91 20.34 15.58
CA LEU A 297 0.08 20.28 14.37
C LEU A 297 -1.26 20.98 14.62
N SER A 298 -1.92 21.35 13.53
CA SER A 298 -3.28 21.91 13.55
C SER A 298 -4.27 21.12 14.43
N GLY A 299 -5.18 21.86 15.08
CA GLY A 299 -6.33 21.29 15.79
C GLY A 299 -7.39 20.66 14.88
N ARG A 300 -7.31 20.91 13.56
CA ARG A 300 -8.21 20.37 12.53
C ARG A 300 -7.79 19.02 11.99
N LEU A 301 -6.65 18.48 12.41
CA LEU A 301 -6.19 17.16 12.01
C LEU A 301 -7.25 16.10 12.31
N GLY A 302 -7.60 15.33 11.28
CA GLY A 302 -8.63 14.30 11.29
C GLY A 302 -10.04 14.80 10.91
N GLN A 303 -10.30 16.10 10.93
CA GLN A 303 -11.63 16.65 10.62
C GLN A 303 -11.90 16.72 9.11
N ARG A 304 -13.17 16.97 8.76
CA ARG A 304 -13.65 17.11 7.38
C ARG A 304 -13.51 15.84 6.54
N PHE A 305 -13.57 14.67 7.19
CA PHE A 305 -13.61 13.41 6.47
C PHE A 305 -14.94 13.28 5.72
N SER A 306 -14.85 12.87 4.46
CA SER A 306 -15.99 12.67 3.59
C SER A 306 -15.92 11.27 2.97
N ASN A 307 -17.10 10.66 2.84
CA ASN A 307 -17.31 9.42 2.09
C ASN A 307 -17.47 9.71 0.58
N ASN A 308 -17.37 10.99 0.17
CA ASN A 308 -17.64 11.46 -1.18
C ASN A 308 -19.05 11.09 -1.68
N GLY A 309 -19.98 10.95 -0.74
CA GLY A 309 -21.34 10.50 -0.99
C GLY A 309 -21.45 9.11 -1.62
N ASP A 310 -20.46 8.23 -1.38
CA ASP A 310 -20.42 6.88 -1.95
C ASP A 310 -21.62 6.03 -1.49
N VAL A 311 -22.32 5.43 -2.46
CA VAL A 311 -23.32 4.38 -2.23
C VAL A 311 -23.08 3.23 -3.21
N MET A 312 -23.13 2.01 -2.68
CA MET A 312 -23.22 0.79 -3.48
C MET A 312 -24.60 0.16 -3.26
N ALA A 313 -25.28 -0.19 -4.34
CA ALA A 313 -26.55 -0.91 -4.30
C ALA A 313 -26.73 -1.78 -5.56
N PHE A 314 -27.80 -2.55 -5.58
CA PHE A 314 -28.09 -3.53 -6.63
C PHE A 314 -29.55 -3.45 -7.07
N GLY A 315 -29.76 -3.45 -8.38
CA GLY A 315 -31.02 -3.90 -8.98
C GLY A 315 -30.90 -5.41 -9.18
N TYR A 316 -31.37 -6.18 -8.21
CA TYR A 316 -31.22 -7.64 -8.17
C TYR A 316 -32.30 -8.33 -9.01
N ASN A 317 -31.91 -9.37 -9.76
CA ASN A 317 -32.82 -10.26 -10.48
C ASN A 317 -33.76 -9.60 -11.52
N THR A 318 -33.28 -8.60 -12.23
CA THR A 318 -34.06 -7.82 -13.20
C THR A 318 -34.66 -8.65 -14.34
N ASP A 319 -35.62 -8.10 -15.08
CA ASP A 319 -36.23 -8.74 -16.26
C ASP A 319 -35.28 -8.85 -17.45
N VAL A 320 -34.20 -8.06 -17.44
CA VAL A 320 -33.22 -8.02 -18.51
C VAL A 320 -31.91 -8.70 -18.07
N PRO A 321 -31.23 -9.42 -18.97
CA PRO A 321 -29.89 -9.88 -18.68
C PRO A 321 -28.94 -8.67 -18.56
N VAL A 322 -28.07 -8.68 -17.54
CA VAL A 322 -27.10 -7.60 -17.27
C VAL A 322 -25.66 -8.05 -17.51
N HIS A 323 -25.38 -9.33 -17.22
CA HIS A 323 -24.04 -9.93 -17.37
C HIS A 323 -22.95 -9.19 -16.56
N GLY A 324 -23.29 -8.71 -15.36
CA GLY A 324 -22.42 -7.90 -14.49
C GLY A 324 -21.42 -8.67 -13.62
N VAL A 325 -21.02 -9.88 -14.00
CA VAL A 325 -20.06 -10.71 -13.25
C VAL A 325 -18.81 -10.94 -14.08
N GLY A 326 -17.65 -10.57 -13.52
CA GLY A 326 -16.34 -10.69 -14.17
C GLY A 326 -15.99 -12.14 -14.53
N LEU A 327 -15.07 -12.32 -15.48
CA LEU A 327 -14.84 -13.60 -16.16
C LEU A 327 -13.70 -14.45 -15.58
N GLY A 328 -12.83 -13.86 -14.75
CA GLY A 328 -11.75 -14.55 -14.07
C GLY A 328 -10.68 -15.09 -15.03
N GLU A 329 -10.28 -16.34 -14.83
CA GLU A 329 -9.16 -16.97 -15.57
C GLU A 329 -9.44 -17.24 -17.06
N ALA A 330 -10.72 -17.31 -17.46
CA ALA A 330 -11.11 -17.74 -18.80
C ALA A 330 -12.04 -16.73 -19.50
N PRO A 331 -11.55 -15.51 -19.81
CA PRO A 331 -12.36 -14.44 -20.41
C PRO A 331 -12.94 -14.77 -21.79
N SER A 332 -12.46 -15.81 -22.46
CA SER A 332 -12.88 -16.21 -23.81
C SER A 332 -13.67 -17.52 -23.86
N ALA A 333 -14.12 -18.08 -22.72
CA ALA A 333 -14.81 -19.38 -22.65
C ALA A 333 -16.27 -19.38 -23.18
N GLY A 334 -16.53 -18.69 -24.30
CA GLY A 334 -17.84 -18.59 -24.93
C GLY A 334 -18.85 -17.73 -24.16
N ARG A 335 -18.39 -16.93 -23.19
CA ARG A 335 -19.22 -16.01 -22.40
C ARG A 335 -19.31 -14.65 -23.09
N GLU A 336 -20.43 -13.96 -22.92
CA GLU A 336 -20.58 -12.57 -23.36
C GLU A 336 -19.58 -11.65 -22.63
N PRO A 337 -19.05 -10.62 -23.31
CA PRO A 337 -18.15 -9.66 -22.69
C PRO A 337 -18.87 -8.85 -21.60
N VAL A 338 -18.17 -8.61 -20.50
CA VAL A 338 -18.65 -7.77 -19.38
C VAL A 338 -18.29 -6.30 -19.63
N GLY A 339 -17.13 -6.07 -20.26
CA GLY A 339 -16.49 -4.76 -20.38
C GLY A 339 -15.50 -4.50 -19.24
N PRO A 340 -14.88 -3.31 -19.19
CA PRO A 340 -14.32 -2.77 -17.95
C PRO A 340 -15.38 -2.74 -16.83
N THR A 341 -14.96 -2.68 -15.56
CA THR A 341 -15.89 -2.69 -14.42
C THR A 341 -16.97 -1.61 -14.50
N ILE A 342 -16.62 -0.40 -14.92
CA ILE A 342 -17.57 0.69 -15.21
C ILE A 342 -17.50 0.99 -16.70
N THR A 343 -18.65 1.17 -17.34
CA THR A 343 -18.74 1.46 -18.78
C THR A 343 -19.72 2.58 -19.14
N GLY A 344 -20.64 2.91 -18.24
CA GLY A 344 -21.65 3.94 -18.44
C GLY A 344 -21.96 4.67 -17.14
N ILE A 345 -22.43 5.90 -17.29
CA ILE A 345 -22.91 6.74 -16.20
C ILE A 345 -24.23 7.41 -16.57
N ILE A 346 -25.01 7.72 -15.55
CA ILE A 346 -26.10 8.69 -15.57
C ILE A 346 -25.60 9.91 -14.83
N ASP A 347 -25.37 11.00 -15.57
CA ASP A 347 -24.90 12.27 -15.02
C ASP A 347 -26.11 13.14 -14.64
N ASP A 348 -26.37 13.25 -13.34
CA ASP A 348 -27.48 14.01 -12.74
C ASP A 348 -26.93 15.21 -11.95
N ARG A 349 -25.79 15.78 -12.37
CA ARG A 349 -25.16 16.95 -11.73
C ARG A 349 -25.71 18.29 -12.22
N ALA A 350 -26.52 18.30 -13.28
CA ALA A 350 -27.14 19.50 -13.84
C ALA A 350 -28.30 20.02 -12.96
N THR A 351 -27.98 20.34 -11.72
CA THR A 351 -28.89 20.81 -10.67
C THR A 351 -28.60 22.27 -10.31
N LEU A 352 -29.54 22.96 -9.66
CA LEU A 352 -29.32 24.34 -9.19
C LEU A 352 -28.22 24.41 -8.11
N ARG A 353 -28.30 23.53 -7.11
CA ARG A 353 -27.26 23.36 -6.09
C ARG A 353 -26.45 22.12 -6.43
N GLN A 354 -25.13 22.23 -6.44
CA GLN A 354 -24.25 21.10 -6.72
C GLN A 354 -24.47 19.95 -5.72
N GLU A 355 -24.84 20.25 -4.47
CA GLU A 355 -25.05 19.27 -3.41
C GLU A 355 -26.26 18.36 -3.65
N ASP A 356 -27.16 18.75 -4.56
CA ASP A 356 -28.28 17.93 -4.98
C ASP A 356 -27.94 17.00 -6.16
N GLY A 357 -26.80 17.21 -6.80
CA GLY A 357 -26.34 16.42 -7.93
C GLY A 357 -25.69 15.09 -7.54
N MET A 358 -25.72 14.14 -8.46
CA MET A 358 -25.07 12.84 -8.29
C MET A 358 -24.62 12.23 -9.63
N ILE A 359 -23.70 11.28 -9.56
CA ILE A 359 -23.33 10.38 -10.65
C ILE A 359 -23.77 8.97 -10.28
N ILE A 360 -24.45 8.27 -11.18
CA ILE A 360 -24.79 6.85 -11.03
C ILE A 360 -24.04 6.06 -12.10
N GLU A 361 -23.20 5.12 -11.69
CA GLU A 361 -22.39 4.27 -12.56
C GLU A 361 -22.92 2.84 -12.55
N ASN A 362 -22.77 2.13 -13.67
CA ASN A 362 -22.86 0.67 -13.63
C ASN A 362 -21.56 0.06 -13.10
N GLY A 363 -21.66 -1.10 -12.45
CA GLY A 363 -20.50 -1.85 -11.97
C GLY A 363 -20.52 -3.33 -12.38
N ALA A 364 -19.34 -3.94 -12.39
CA ALA A 364 -19.17 -5.40 -12.46
C ALA A 364 -18.64 -5.95 -11.13
N ILE A 365 -19.14 -7.11 -10.71
CA ILE A 365 -18.63 -7.85 -9.56
C ILE A 365 -17.48 -8.73 -10.06
N PRO A 366 -16.24 -8.59 -9.56
CA PRO A 366 -15.12 -9.43 -9.98
C PRO A 366 -15.40 -10.92 -9.76
N ALA A 367 -14.87 -11.77 -10.64
CA ALA A 367 -15.09 -13.22 -10.59
C ALA A 367 -14.76 -13.83 -9.21
N ALA A 368 -13.66 -13.38 -8.60
CA ALA A 368 -13.18 -13.84 -7.30
C ALA A 368 -14.07 -13.46 -6.11
N LEU A 369 -15.06 -12.58 -6.32
CA LEU A 369 -16.05 -12.17 -5.33
C LEU A 369 -17.47 -12.67 -5.67
N ALA A 370 -17.66 -13.28 -6.84
CA ALA A 370 -18.98 -13.53 -7.39
C ALA A 370 -19.81 -14.52 -6.56
N ARG A 371 -19.18 -15.60 -6.07
CA ARG A 371 -19.85 -16.61 -5.22
C ARG A 371 -20.27 -16.05 -3.85
N PRO A 372 -19.38 -15.43 -3.04
CA PRO A 372 -19.79 -14.88 -1.75
C PRO A 372 -20.85 -13.78 -1.91
N VAL A 373 -20.74 -12.92 -2.93
CA VAL A 373 -21.74 -11.88 -3.20
C VAL A 373 -23.08 -12.47 -3.60
N THR A 374 -23.12 -13.54 -4.42
CA THR A 374 -24.37 -14.26 -4.76
C THR A 374 -25.13 -14.71 -3.52
N ALA A 375 -24.43 -15.39 -2.59
CA ALA A 375 -25.05 -15.89 -1.37
C ALA A 375 -25.59 -14.76 -0.49
N LEU A 376 -24.81 -13.67 -0.38
CA LEU A 376 -25.15 -12.50 0.43
C LEU A 376 -26.35 -11.73 -0.14
N LEU A 377 -26.41 -11.53 -1.46
CA LEU A 377 -27.53 -10.85 -2.12
C LEU A 377 -28.82 -11.68 -2.08
N ALA A 378 -28.74 -13.00 -2.26
CA ALA A 378 -29.91 -13.87 -2.12
C ALA A 378 -30.53 -13.76 -0.71
N ALA A 379 -29.68 -13.76 0.34
CA ALA A 379 -30.13 -13.58 1.72
C ALA A 379 -30.68 -12.16 1.98
N ALA A 380 -29.96 -11.12 1.54
CA ALA A 380 -30.36 -9.72 1.74
C ALA A 380 -31.69 -9.39 1.02
N SER A 381 -31.87 -9.86 -0.21
CA SER A 381 -33.10 -9.69 -0.98
C SER A 381 -34.30 -10.30 -0.29
N ALA A 382 -34.16 -11.48 0.33
CA ALA A 382 -35.27 -12.15 1.02
C ALA A 382 -35.71 -11.44 2.31
N ILE A 383 -34.79 -10.74 2.98
CA ILE A 383 -35.03 -10.13 4.30
C ILE A 383 -35.39 -8.65 4.19
N ALA A 384 -34.74 -7.93 3.27
CA ALA A 384 -34.77 -6.46 3.21
C ALA A 384 -34.90 -5.90 1.78
N GLY A 385 -35.05 -6.77 0.76
CA GLY A 385 -35.25 -6.34 -0.62
C GLY A 385 -36.59 -5.64 -0.82
N GLN A 386 -36.61 -4.65 -1.71
CA GLN A 386 -37.84 -3.97 -2.14
C GLN A 386 -38.18 -4.40 -3.56
N ASP A 387 -39.09 -5.36 -3.68
CA ASP A 387 -39.64 -5.84 -4.95
C ASP A 387 -40.37 -4.68 -5.65
N THR A 388 -39.94 -4.35 -6.88
CA THR A 388 -40.53 -3.24 -7.63
C THR A 388 -41.74 -3.64 -8.46
N ASP A 389 -42.02 -4.94 -8.60
CA ASP A 389 -43.04 -5.46 -9.50
C ASP A 389 -44.13 -6.25 -8.77
N ARG A 390 -45.31 -6.39 -9.41
CA ARG A 390 -46.53 -6.88 -8.73
C ARG A 390 -47.21 -8.07 -9.42
N GLY A 391 -46.55 -8.74 -10.36
CA GLY A 391 -47.12 -9.86 -11.14
C GLY A 391 -46.90 -11.25 -10.54
N ALA A 392 -47.93 -12.12 -10.54
CA ALA A 392 -47.82 -13.48 -9.98
C ALA A 392 -47.00 -14.46 -10.84
N ILE A 393 -47.04 -14.32 -12.17
CA ILE A 393 -46.25 -15.13 -13.13
C ILE A 393 -44.77 -14.76 -13.02
N ASP A 394 -44.50 -13.49 -12.79
CA ASP A 394 -43.16 -12.92 -12.67
C ASP A 394 -42.42 -13.48 -11.44
N ARG A 395 -43.10 -13.49 -10.28
CA ARG A 395 -42.58 -14.10 -9.04
C ARG A 395 -42.12 -15.55 -9.17
N VAL A 396 -42.80 -16.35 -10.00
CA VAL A 396 -42.40 -17.75 -10.24
C VAL A 396 -41.10 -17.81 -11.04
N GLY A 397 -40.97 -16.95 -12.06
CA GLY A 397 -39.73 -16.80 -12.83
C GLY A 397 -38.56 -16.31 -11.98
N GLU A 398 -38.80 -15.34 -11.10
CA GLU A 398 -37.80 -14.82 -10.17
C GLU A 398 -37.29 -15.89 -9.20
N LEU A 399 -38.19 -16.65 -8.56
CA LEU A 399 -37.80 -17.74 -7.66
C LEU A 399 -37.01 -18.84 -8.39
N ALA A 400 -37.38 -19.16 -9.63
CA ALA A 400 -36.63 -20.08 -10.46
C ALA A 400 -35.21 -19.57 -10.76
N ARG A 401 -35.04 -18.26 -11.04
CA ARG A 401 -33.74 -17.62 -11.26
C ARG A 401 -32.87 -17.59 -9.99
N ILE A 402 -33.46 -17.41 -8.81
CA ILE A 402 -32.73 -17.50 -7.53
C ILE A 402 -32.20 -18.92 -7.32
N ALA A 403 -33.07 -19.94 -7.50
CA ALA A 403 -32.67 -21.34 -7.40
C ALA A 403 -31.59 -21.72 -8.43
N ASP A 404 -31.71 -21.23 -9.67
CA ASP A 404 -30.71 -21.47 -10.73
C ASP A 404 -29.34 -20.87 -10.38
N SER A 405 -29.29 -19.68 -9.76
CA SER A 405 -28.01 -19.08 -9.29
C SER A 405 -27.38 -19.87 -8.16
N ALA A 406 -28.20 -20.40 -7.25
CA ALA A 406 -27.72 -21.23 -6.14
C ALA A 406 -27.13 -22.57 -6.62
N VAL A 407 -27.70 -23.15 -7.69
CA VAL A 407 -27.28 -24.45 -8.23
C VAL A 407 -26.16 -24.32 -9.26
N ARG A 408 -26.30 -23.41 -10.24
CA ARG A 408 -25.38 -23.27 -11.38
C ARG A 408 -24.34 -22.17 -11.19
N GLY A 409 -24.45 -21.37 -10.14
CA GLY A 409 -23.48 -20.35 -9.76
C GLY A 409 -23.75 -18.96 -10.34
N PRO A 410 -22.80 -18.02 -10.17
CA PRO A 410 -23.04 -16.58 -10.32
C PRO A 410 -23.28 -16.08 -11.76
N TYR A 411 -23.02 -16.91 -12.77
CA TYR A 411 -23.19 -16.57 -14.18
C TYR A 411 -24.58 -16.91 -14.73
N HIS A 412 -25.46 -17.44 -13.88
CA HIS A 412 -26.78 -17.93 -14.22
C HIS A 412 -27.85 -17.26 -13.34
N GLY A 413 -29.12 -17.51 -13.66
CA GLY A 413 -30.25 -17.05 -12.87
C GLY A 413 -30.25 -15.55 -12.51
N ALA A 414 -30.60 -15.25 -11.26
CA ALA A 414 -30.76 -13.91 -10.72
C ALA A 414 -29.48 -13.07 -10.79
N MET A 415 -28.31 -13.67 -10.58
CA MET A 415 -27.04 -12.94 -10.62
C MET A 415 -26.66 -12.49 -12.03
N ARG A 416 -26.95 -13.29 -13.05
CA ARG A 416 -26.83 -12.87 -14.47
C ARG A 416 -27.67 -11.62 -14.76
N ASN A 417 -28.80 -11.49 -14.08
CA ASN A 417 -29.77 -10.41 -14.24
C ASN A 417 -29.61 -9.30 -13.19
N THR A 418 -28.48 -9.21 -12.49
CA THR A 418 -28.27 -8.21 -11.44
C THR A 418 -27.42 -7.05 -11.94
N GLN A 419 -27.93 -5.82 -11.74
CA GLN A 419 -27.26 -4.56 -12.02
C GLN A 419 -26.62 -4.01 -10.75
N THR A 420 -25.30 -3.83 -10.76
CA THR A 420 -24.60 -3.10 -9.70
C THR A 420 -24.67 -1.60 -10.00
N PHE A 421 -25.04 -0.81 -8.99
CA PHE A 421 -25.00 0.65 -9.03
C PHE A 421 -23.94 1.16 -8.06
N LEU A 422 -23.09 2.05 -8.56
CA LEU A 422 -22.13 2.82 -7.75
C LEU A 422 -22.51 4.29 -7.88
N VAL A 423 -22.61 5.00 -6.77
CA VAL A 423 -23.06 6.40 -6.77
C VAL A 423 -22.07 7.26 -6.03
N MET A 424 -21.76 8.43 -6.58
CA MET A 424 -21.09 9.51 -5.88
C MET A 424 -22.01 10.72 -5.79
N SER A 425 -21.99 11.38 -4.63
CA SER A 425 -22.85 12.52 -4.32
C SER A 425 -22.17 13.44 -3.30
N HIS A 426 -22.90 14.38 -2.69
CA HIS A 426 -22.33 15.30 -1.71
C HIS A 426 -22.90 15.05 -0.31
N ASP A 427 -22.09 14.41 0.55
CA ASP A 427 -22.32 14.38 1.99
C ASP A 427 -21.93 15.72 2.67
N ASP A 428 -22.20 15.86 3.96
CA ASP A 428 -21.83 17.07 4.71
C ASP A 428 -20.33 17.15 5.06
N GLY A 429 -19.56 16.07 4.85
CA GLY A 429 -18.15 15.97 5.20
C GLY A 429 -17.89 16.14 6.71
N ALA A 430 -18.85 15.82 7.58
CA ALA A 430 -18.71 16.01 9.03
C ALA A 430 -17.97 14.86 9.74
N GLY A 431 -17.42 13.90 9.00
CA GLY A 431 -16.67 12.79 9.58
C GLY A 431 -15.35 13.25 10.23
N GLU A 432 -14.92 12.48 11.22
CA GLU A 432 -13.65 12.69 11.90
C GLU A 432 -12.81 11.41 11.92
N LEU A 433 -11.54 11.51 11.55
CA LEU A 433 -10.54 10.47 11.68
C LEU A 433 -9.86 10.59 13.04
N ARG A 434 -10.07 9.59 13.91
CA ARG A 434 -9.51 9.54 15.26
C ARG A 434 -8.56 8.36 15.42
N LEU A 435 -7.50 8.56 16.19
CA LEU A 435 -6.61 7.47 16.58
C LEU A 435 -7.29 6.66 17.69
N SER A 436 -7.50 5.36 17.46
CA SER A 436 -7.93 4.36 18.45
C SER A 436 -6.84 3.29 18.56
N GLY A 437 -6.15 3.26 19.71
CA GLY A 437 -4.92 2.49 19.86
C GLY A 437 -3.84 2.98 18.89
N ASP A 438 -3.40 2.10 18.00
CA ASP A 438 -2.36 2.39 16.99
C ASP A 438 -2.92 2.65 15.57
N ARG A 439 -4.25 2.70 15.43
CA ARG A 439 -4.93 2.79 14.13
C ARG A 439 -5.91 3.95 14.06
N VAL A 440 -6.06 4.53 12.87
CA VAL A 440 -7.10 5.53 12.63
C VAL A 440 -8.46 4.88 12.36
N ARG A 441 -9.53 5.52 12.83
CA ARG A 441 -10.92 5.12 12.65
C ARG A 441 -11.77 6.29 12.21
N VAL A 442 -12.79 6.02 11.41
CA VAL A 442 -13.83 7.00 11.10
C VAL A 442 -14.81 7.05 12.26
N HIS A 443 -15.03 8.24 12.80
CA HIS A 443 -16.09 8.55 13.75
C HIS A 443 -17.06 9.52 13.08
N TRP A 444 -18.27 9.05 12.77
CA TRP A 444 -19.27 9.88 12.09
C TRP A 444 -20.71 9.45 12.44
N PRO A 445 -21.15 9.71 13.69
CA PRO A 445 -22.43 9.22 14.16
C PRO A 445 -23.59 9.64 13.27
N GLY A 446 -24.30 8.66 12.72
CA GLY A 446 -25.47 8.90 11.88
C GLY A 446 -25.17 9.33 10.45
N ALA A 447 -23.95 9.12 9.95
CA ALA A 447 -23.57 9.36 8.55
C ALA A 447 -24.61 8.81 7.57
N GLY A 448 -25.02 7.54 7.72
CA GLY A 448 -26.02 6.92 6.85
C GLY A 448 -27.41 7.60 6.87
N ARG A 449 -27.77 8.31 7.94
CA ARG A 449 -29.10 8.92 8.07
C ARG A 449 -29.23 10.28 7.38
N GLN A 450 -28.18 10.76 6.71
CA GLN A 450 -28.24 12.02 5.98
C GLN A 450 -29.25 11.97 4.82
N ALA A 451 -29.89 13.11 4.54
CA ALA A 451 -30.93 13.23 3.52
C ALA A 451 -30.44 12.86 2.11
N VAL A 452 -29.15 13.08 1.82
CA VAL A 452 -28.54 12.71 0.53
C VAL A 452 -28.67 11.22 0.24
N PHE A 453 -28.47 10.36 1.24
CA PHE A 453 -28.55 8.90 1.07
C PHE A 453 -29.98 8.40 0.87
N THR A 454 -30.97 9.11 1.42
CA THR A 454 -32.39 8.83 1.12
C THR A 454 -32.74 9.20 -0.32
N ARG A 455 -32.20 10.31 -0.82
CA ARG A 455 -32.39 10.76 -2.20
C ARG A 455 -31.77 9.79 -3.20
N VAL A 456 -30.55 9.32 -2.90
CA VAL A 456 -29.85 8.30 -3.70
C VAL A 456 -30.65 7.01 -3.74
N ASP A 457 -31.12 6.50 -2.59
CA ASP A 457 -31.95 5.29 -2.53
C ASP A 457 -33.20 5.40 -3.39
N GLU A 458 -33.94 6.51 -3.30
CA GLU A 458 -35.15 6.70 -4.11
C GLU A 458 -34.81 6.74 -5.61
N ARG A 459 -33.68 7.33 -5.97
CA ARG A 459 -33.19 7.36 -7.36
C ARG A 459 -32.86 5.96 -7.86
N LEU A 460 -32.13 5.16 -7.08
CA LEU A 460 -31.73 3.80 -7.44
C LEU A 460 -32.92 2.82 -7.44
N ARG A 461 -33.90 3.02 -6.56
CA ARG A 461 -35.17 2.29 -6.57
C ARG A 461 -35.91 2.50 -7.89
N ARG A 462 -36.05 3.75 -8.33
CA ARG A 462 -36.63 4.08 -9.66
C ARG A 462 -35.78 3.58 -10.83
N ALA A 463 -34.45 3.54 -10.67
CA ALA A 463 -33.54 2.97 -11.67
C ALA A 463 -33.80 1.46 -11.84
N THR A 464 -34.06 0.78 -10.73
CA THR A 464 -34.36 -0.65 -10.66
C THR A 464 -35.77 -0.95 -11.18
N GLU A 465 -36.78 -0.12 -10.86
CA GLU A 465 -38.12 -0.20 -11.46
C GLU A 465 -38.09 -0.19 -12.99
N ALA A 466 -37.15 0.54 -13.60
CA ALA A 466 -37.00 0.59 -15.05
C ALA A 466 -36.55 -0.75 -15.66
N LEU A 467 -35.97 -1.62 -14.85
CA LEU A 467 -35.42 -2.92 -15.24
C LEU A 467 -36.28 -4.10 -14.77
N GLY A 468 -37.29 -3.84 -13.94
CA GLY A 468 -38.18 -4.86 -13.37
C GLY A 468 -37.44 -5.80 -12.40
N GLY A 469 -36.96 -5.30 -11.26
CA GLY A 469 -36.13 -6.10 -10.34
C GLY A 469 -36.22 -5.65 -8.87
N THR A 470 -35.53 -6.34 -7.97
CA THR A 470 -35.56 -6.01 -6.55
C THR A 470 -34.45 -5.02 -6.19
N PHE A 471 -34.80 -3.85 -5.63
CA PHE A 471 -33.80 -2.94 -5.10
C PHE A 471 -33.21 -3.50 -3.79
N VAL A 472 -31.89 -3.67 -3.77
CA VAL A 472 -31.13 -4.18 -2.62
C VAL A 472 -29.99 -3.22 -2.33
N ARG A 473 -29.98 -2.60 -1.15
CA ARG A 473 -28.86 -1.77 -0.70
C ARG A 473 -27.64 -2.66 -0.35
N ASN A 474 -26.45 -2.07 -0.22
CA ASN A 474 -25.25 -2.78 0.26
C ASN A 474 -25.60 -3.70 1.45
N PRO A 475 -25.26 -4.99 1.44
CA PRO A 475 -25.58 -5.91 2.54
C PRO A 475 -25.05 -5.50 3.93
N LEU A 476 -23.99 -4.69 3.99
CA LEU A 476 -23.51 -4.08 5.25
C LEU A 476 -24.48 -3.03 5.81
N TRP A 477 -25.45 -2.56 5.04
CA TRP A 477 -26.48 -1.59 5.42
C TRP A 477 -27.69 -2.29 6.02
N ASN A 478 -27.75 -2.39 7.35
CA ASN A 478 -28.93 -2.92 8.04
C ASN A 478 -29.05 -2.33 9.46
N LYS A 479 -30.19 -2.60 10.12
CA LYS A 479 -30.46 -2.09 11.48
C LYS A 479 -29.47 -2.63 12.52
N LEU A 480 -28.92 -3.84 12.33
CA LEU A 480 -27.97 -4.48 13.25
C LEU A 480 -26.58 -3.85 13.15
N THR A 481 -26.21 -3.35 11.98
CA THR A 481 -24.94 -2.65 11.70
C THR A 481 -25.07 -1.13 11.79
N GLY A 482 -26.21 -0.60 12.26
CA GLY A 482 -26.41 0.85 12.41
C GLY A 482 -26.53 1.63 11.09
N HIS A 483 -26.74 0.96 9.96
CA HIS A 483 -26.67 1.53 8.60
C HIS A 483 -25.25 1.97 8.21
N GLU A 484 -24.27 1.07 8.40
CA GLU A 484 -22.88 1.27 8.01
C GLU A 484 -22.74 1.57 6.51
N LEU A 485 -22.09 2.69 6.16
CA LEU A 485 -21.74 3.05 4.79
C LEU A 485 -20.45 2.35 4.34
N LEU A 486 -20.30 2.13 3.04
CA LEU A 486 -19.06 1.65 2.44
C LEU A 486 -18.43 2.76 1.61
N CYS A 487 -17.21 3.11 1.96
CA CYS A 487 -16.41 4.15 1.34
C CYS A 487 -15.31 3.57 0.48
N THR A 488 -15.27 3.98 -0.79
CA THR A 488 -14.17 3.69 -1.73
C THR A 488 -13.42 4.95 -2.12
N HIS A 489 -13.98 6.12 -1.83
CA HIS A 489 -13.44 7.43 -2.13
C HIS A 489 -13.26 8.29 -0.86
N PRO A 490 -12.45 7.85 0.12
CA PRO A 490 -12.22 8.63 1.33
C PRO A 490 -11.49 9.94 1.00
N LEU A 491 -12.04 11.07 1.43
CA LEU A 491 -11.47 12.41 1.23
C LEU A 491 -11.38 13.15 2.57
N GLY A 492 -10.46 14.12 2.66
CA GLY A 492 -10.32 14.99 3.84
C GLY A 492 -9.52 14.36 4.99
N GLY A 493 -9.63 14.91 6.20
CA GLY A 493 -8.78 14.53 7.34
C GLY A 493 -7.48 15.34 7.45
N CYS A 494 -6.92 15.81 6.33
CA CYS A 494 -5.82 16.77 6.29
C CYS A 494 -6.14 17.97 5.38
N ALA A 495 -7.39 18.43 5.42
CA ALA A 495 -7.95 19.40 4.48
C ALA A 495 -7.14 20.70 4.39
N MET A 496 -7.11 21.29 3.19
CA MET A 496 -6.57 22.64 2.97
C MET A 496 -7.33 23.70 3.79
N GLY A 497 -6.64 24.75 4.20
CA GLY A 497 -7.22 25.96 4.80
C GLY A 497 -6.31 27.17 4.62
N GLU A 498 -6.83 28.37 4.90
CA GLU A 498 -6.02 29.60 4.89
C GLU A 498 -5.01 29.64 6.04
N ARG A 499 -5.41 29.02 7.15
CA ARG A 499 -4.70 29.00 8.43
C ARG A 499 -4.98 27.70 9.19
N ALA A 500 -4.18 27.43 10.21
CA ALA A 500 -4.25 26.20 11.00
C ALA A 500 -5.60 25.98 11.70
N GLU A 501 -6.36 27.05 11.96
CA GLU A 501 -7.69 27.05 12.57
C GLU A 501 -8.78 26.54 11.62
N GLU A 502 -8.47 26.46 10.33
CA GLU A 502 -9.42 26.15 9.26
C GLU A 502 -9.08 24.84 8.54
N GLY A 503 -7.79 24.48 8.48
CA GLY A 503 -7.28 23.27 7.84
C GLY A 503 -5.98 22.75 8.47
N VAL A 504 -5.41 21.71 7.87
CA VAL A 504 -4.16 21.05 8.30
C VAL A 504 -2.98 21.44 7.43
N VAL A 505 -3.25 21.73 6.16
CA VAL A 505 -2.26 22.20 5.20
C VAL A 505 -2.71 23.51 4.58
N ASP A 506 -1.76 24.28 4.09
CA ASP A 506 -2.06 25.46 3.28
C ASP A 506 -2.44 25.09 1.83
N HIS A 507 -2.63 26.09 0.97
CA HIS A 507 -3.01 25.91 -0.42
C HIS A 507 -1.98 25.15 -1.29
N GLU A 508 -0.78 24.92 -0.76
CA GLU A 508 0.33 24.23 -1.42
C GLU A 508 0.56 22.83 -0.86
N GLY A 509 -0.26 22.42 0.11
CA GLY A 509 -0.08 21.15 0.82
C GLY A 509 1.00 21.21 1.89
N ARG A 510 1.55 22.37 2.27
CA ARG A 510 2.51 22.48 3.39
C ARG A 510 1.78 22.34 4.71
N VAL A 511 2.29 21.49 5.60
CA VAL A 511 1.63 21.21 6.89
C VAL A 511 1.80 22.38 7.86
N PHE A 512 0.71 22.88 8.45
CA PHE A 512 0.78 23.93 9.46
C PHE A 512 1.55 23.48 10.71
N ALA A 513 2.40 24.36 11.24
CA ALA A 513 3.34 24.06 12.33
C ALA A 513 2.73 24.14 13.74
N GLY A 514 1.46 24.57 13.85
CA GLY A 514 0.80 24.82 15.11
C GLY A 514 -0.71 24.75 15.02
N PRO A 515 -1.41 24.98 16.15
CA PRO A 515 -2.87 25.00 16.19
C PRO A 515 -3.49 26.24 15.56
N GLU A 516 -2.72 27.33 15.42
CA GLU A 516 -3.18 28.65 14.99
C GLU A 516 -2.16 29.32 14.04
N GLY A 517 -2.62 30.27 13.24
CA GLY A 517 -1.78 31.05 12.33
C GLY A 517 -1.45 30.36 11.01
N THR A 518 -0.46 30.91 10.30
CA THR A 518 -0.09 30.50 8.92
C THR A 518 1.32 29.91 8.84
N GLU A 519 1.99 29.70 9.97
CA GLU A 519 3.32 29.08 9.98
C GLU A 519 3.23 27.61 9.57
N VAL A 520 4.19 27.16 8.77
CA VAL A 520 4.24 25.80 8.24
C VAL A 520 5.53 25.11 8.63
N HIS A 521 5.46 23.78 8.73
CA HIS A 521 6.61 22.92 8.93
C HIS A 521 7.47 22.88 7.66
N GLU A 522 8.63 23.55 7.70
CA GLU A 522 9.55 23.57 6.57
C GLU A 522 9.97 22.15 6.16
N GLY A 523 9.65 21.80 4.91
CA GLY A 523 9.95 20.50 4.32
C GLY A 523 8.89 19.41 4.55
N LEU A 524 7.76 19.68 5.20
CA LEU A 524 6.68 18.69 5.38
C LEU A 524 5.45 19.06 4.55
N TYR A 525 5.07 18.15 3.65
CA TYR A 525 3.95 18.33 2.72
C TYR A 525 2.98 17.14 2.77
N VAL A 526 1.75 17.38 2.33
CA VAL A 526 0.75 16.35 2.03
C VAL A 526 0.28 16.52 0.58
N SER A 527 0.19 15.42 -0.16
CA SER A 527 -0.13 15.45 -1.60
C SER A 527 -1.10 14.36 -2.05
N ASP A 528 -2.01 13.91 -1.19
CA ASP A 528 -3.02 12.89 -1.51
C ASP A 528 -4.47 13.38 -1.26
N GLY A 529 -5.46 12.48 -1.35
CA GLY A 529 -6.88 12.81 -1.17
C GLY A 529 -7.25 13.42 0.20
N SER A 530 -6.35 13.35 1.19
CA SER A 530 -6.62 13.94 2.50
C SER A 530 -6.67 15.47 2.50
N VAL A 531 -6.05 16.13 1.51
CA VAL A 531 -6.04 17.59 1.41
C VAL A 531 -7.32 18.18 0.86
N ILE A 532 -8.18 17.33 0.26
CA ILE A 532 -9.43 17.77 -0.38
C ILE A 532 -10.44 18.14 0.72
N PRO A 533 -10.93 19.39 0.78
CA PRO A 533 -11.66 19.90 1.94
C PRO A 533 -13.19 19.63 1.89
N ARG A 534 -13.68 18.90 0.88
CA ARG A 534 -15.10 18.63 0.62
C ARG A 534 -15.32 17.38 -0.25
N PRO A 535 -16.53 16.78 -0.28
CA PRO A 535 -16.89 15.82 -1.31
C PRO A 535 -16.89 16.47 -2.70
N LEU A 536 -16.43 15.69 -3.69
CA LEU A 536 -16.40 16.06 -5.10
C LEU A 536 -17.64 15.61 -5.86
N GLY A 537 -18.38 14.62 -5.35
CA GLY A 537 -19.57 14.06 -6.03
C GLY A 537 -19.23 13.30 -7.32
N ILE A 538 -17.96 12.93 -7.50
CA ILE A 538 -17.43 12.16 -8.64
C ILE A 538 -16.27 11.28 -8.18
N ASN A 539 -15.79 10.35 -9.02
CA ASN A 539 -14.58 9.58 -8.73
C ASN A 539 -13.37 10.53 -8.57
N PRO A 540 -12.64 10.49 -7.45
CA PRO A 540 -11.71 11.55 -7.08
C PRO A 540 -10.34 11.46 -7.74
N LEU A 541 -10.01 10.35 -8.42
CA LEU A 541 -8.63 10.04 -8.83
C LEU A 541 -8.01 11.15 -9.69
N LEU A 542 -8.79 11.74 -10.60
CA LEU A 542 -8.27 12.75 -11.52
C LEU A 542 -8.07 14.08 -10.80
N THR A 543 -8.97 14.43 -9.87
CA THR A 543 -8.81 15.63 -9.03
C THR A 543 -7.61 15.51 -8.09
N ILE A 544 -7.43 14.34 -7.45
CA ILE A 544 -6.25 14.06 -6.62
C ILE A 544 -4.97 14.20 -7.46
N SER A 545 -4.99 13.69 -8.69
CA SER A 545 -3.85 13.78 -9.60
C SER A 545 -3.52 15.23 -9.98
N ALA A 546 -4.53 16.02 -10.32
CA ALA A 546 -4.35 17.44 -10.68
C ALA A 546 -3.85 18.27 -9.50
N VAL A 547 -4.37 18.04 -8.28
CA VAL A 547 -3.90 18.69 -7.06
C VAL A 547 -2.45 18.31 -6.77
N ALA A 548 -2.05 17.05 -6.95
CA ALA A 548 -0.67 16.61 -6.76
C ALA A 548 0.30 17.24 -7.77
N GLU A 549 -0.07 17.29 -9.06
CA GLU A 549 0.71 18.00 -10.09
C GLU A 549 0.89 19.48 -9.72
N ARG A 550 -0.19 20.15 -9.31
CA ARG A 550 -0.15 21.54 -8.85
C ARG A 550 0.76 21.74 -7.64
N THR A 551 0.65 20.90 -6.62
CA THR A 551 1.50 20.95 -5.43
C THR A 551 2.98 20.85 -5.79
N VAL A 552 3.36 19.93 -6.68
CA VAL A 552 4.76 19.78 -7.10
C VAL A 552 5.21 20.96 -7.96
N ALA A 553 4.36 21.48 -8.85
CA ALA A 553 4.69 22.66 -9.65
C ALA A 553 4.98 23.89 -8.77
N LEU A 554 4.18 24.11 -7.73
CA LEU A 554 4.40 25.16 -6.74
C LEU A 554 5.68 24.93 -5.92
N MET A 555 5.93 23.69 -5.49
CA MET A 555 7.16 23.31 -4.81
C MET A 555 8.40 23.57 -5.69
N ALA A 556 8.35 23.17 -6.96
CA ALA A 556 9.43 23.40 -7.92
C ALA A 556 9.69 24.90 -8.10
N ARG A 557 8.64 25.72 -8.28
CA ARG A 557 8.76 27.19 -8.36
C ARG A 557 9.43 27.77 -7.11
N ARG A 558 9.02 27.34 -5.91
CA ARG A 558 9.59 27.81 -4.63
C ARG A 558 11.09 27.51 -4.50
N HIS A 559 11.53 26.39 -5.04
CA HIS A 559 12.93 25.95 -4.94
C HIS A 559 13.76 26.24 -6.19
N GLY A 560 13.20 26.90 -7.20
CA GLY A 560 13.88 27.17 -8.46
C GLY A 560 14.21 25.91 -9.25
N TRP A 561 13.43 24.83 -9.08
CA TRP A 561 13.59 23.59 -9.83
C TRP A 561 12.83 23.63 -11.15
N SER A 562 13.39 22.99 -12.17
CA SER A 562 12.72 22.79 -13.47
C SER A 562 12.40 21.31 -13.63
N VAL A 563 11.13 21.00 -13.90
CA VAL A 563 10.68 19.63 -14.18
C VAL A 563 10.77 19.39 -15.69
N ASP A 564 11.56 18.40 -16.10
CA ASP A 564 11.61 17.98 -17.49
C ASP A 564 10.36 17.15 -17.84
N TYR A 565 9.51 17.66 -18.73
CA TYR A 565 8.31 16.97 -19.22
C TYR A 565 8.51 16.28 -20.57
N SER A 566 9.76 16.14 -21.04
CA SER A 566 10.04 15.50 -22.32
C SER A 566 9.48 14.08 -22.38
N PRO A 567 8.93 13.66 -23.54
CA PRO A 567 8.45 12.30 -23.73
C PRO A 567 9.58 11.30 -23.51
N VAL A 568 9.22 10.13 -23.00
CA VAL A 568 10.18 9.08 -22.73
C VAL A 568 10.07 7.97 -23.78
N PRO A 569 11.20 7.38 -24.22
CA PRO A 569 11.18 6.28 -25.17
C PRO A 569 10.54 5.03 -24.55
N GLU A 570 10.21 4.07 -25.39
CA GLU A 570 9.75 2.76 -24.93
C GLU A 570 10.78 2.12 -23.98
N ALA A 571 10.29 1.58 -22.87
CA ALA A 571 11.08 0.81 -21.95
C ALA A 571 11.64 -0.42 -22.66
N PRO A 572 12.89 -0.83 -22.36
CA PRO A 572 13.37 -2.14 -22.78
C PRO A 572 12.39 -3.23 -22.34
N GLY A 573 12.30 -4.31 -23.12
CA GLY A 573 11.46 -5.47 -22.78
C GLY A 573 11.80 -6.09 -21.41
N PRO A 574 11.04 -7.11 -20.98
CA PRO A 574 11.28 -7.77 -19.70
C PRO A 574 12.75 -8.17 -19.53
N ARG A 575 13.36 -7.84 -18.38
CA ARG A 575 14.68 -8.40 -18.00
C ARG A 575 14.53 -9.87 -17.59
N PRO A 576 15.61 -10.66 -17.62
CA PRO A 576 15.60 -12.02 -17.06
C PRO A 576 15.05 -12.04 -15.64
N THR A 577 14.44 -13.16 -15.25
CA THR A 577 13.97 -13.42 -13.89
C THR A 577 15.08 -13.09 -12.88
N GLN A 578 14.75 -12.33 -11.83
CA GLN A 578 15.68 -12.11 -10.73
C GLN A 578 16.12 -13.47 -10.17
N PRO A 579 17.42 -13.66 -9.86
CA PRO A 579 17.90 -14.90 -9.28
C PRO A 579 17.17 -15.18 -7.96
N LEU A 580 17.09 -16.46 -7.57
CA LEU A 580 16.48 -16.84 -6.31
C LEU A 580 17.36 -16.34 -5.17
N GLY A 581 16.74 -15.65 -4.21
CA GLY A 581 17.41 -15.19 -3.01
C GLY A 581 16.90 -15.93 -1.77
N VAL A 582 17.60 -15.77 -0.65
CA VAL A 582 17.16 -16.24 0.67
C VAL A 582 17.23 -15.09 1.66
N GLN A 583 16.24 -14.99 2.54
CA GLN A 583 16.22 -14.02 3.63
C GLN A 583 15.78 -14.67 4.93
N PHE A 584 16.36 -14.25 6.05
CA PHE A 584 15.90 -14.58 7.41
C PHE A 584 16.25 -13.45 8.37
N THR A 585 15.60 -13.40 9.53
CA THR A 585 15.91 -12.45 10.60
C THR A 585 16.47 -13.17 11.82
N GLU A 586 17.56 -12.65 12.35
CA GLU A 586 18.27 -13.14 13.54
C GLU A 586 18.30 -12.05 14.63
N THR A 587 18.25 -12.48 15.89
CA THR A 587 18.54 -11.63 17.05
C THR A 587 19.62 -12.30 17.89
N MET A 588 20.52 -11.52 18.49
CA MET A 588 21.41 -12.02 19.55
C MET A 588 21.49 -11.01 20.68
N TYR A 589 21.67 -11.48 21.90
CA TYR A 589 21.74 -10.66 23.10
C TYR A 589 22.89 -11.09 24.01
N GLY A 590 23.48 -10.15 24.72
CA GLY A 590 24.56 -10.40 25.64
C GLY A 590 25.05 -9.11 26.27
N TYR A 591 26.33 -9.08 26.61
CA TYR A 591 26.91 -8.01 27.38
C TYR A 591 28.28 -7.62 26.82
N ILE A 592 28.61 -6.33 26.97
CA ILE A 592 29.89 -5.74 26.58
C ILE A 592 30.45 -4.90 27.73
N SER A 593 31.78 -4.75 27.81
CA SER A 593 32.46 -3.82 28.73
C SER A 593 33.65 -3.14 28.07
N ALA A 594 34.18 -2.10 28.72
CA ALA A 594 35.26 -1.26 28.19
C ALA A 594 36.66 -1.93 28.14
N GLY A 595 36.73 -3.26 28.31
CA GLY A 595 37.97 -4.05 28.27
C GLY A 595 38.42 -4.38 26.84
N ALA A 596 38.88 -3.38 26.08
CA ALA A 596 39.29 -3.54 24.68
C ALA A 596 40.39 -4.61 24.47
N ASP A 597 41.21 -4.87 25.49
CA ASP A 597 42.30 -5.87 25.49
C ASP A 597 41.95 -7.16 26.25
N GLU A 598 40.76 -7.23 26.86
CA GLU A 598 40.35 -8.39 27.64
C GLU A 598 39.83 -9.54 26.76
N ASP A 599 39.84 -10.75 27.32
CA ASP A 599 39.15 -11.90 26.77
C ASP A 599 37.64 -11.64 26.65
N PHE A 600 37.04 -12.07 25.54
CA PHE A 600 35.63 -11.79 25.23
C PHE A 600 34.65 -12.33 26.29
N LEU A 601 34.91 -13.51 26.86
CA LEU A 601 34.02 -14.12 27.85
C LEU A 601 34.07 -13.35 29.16
N ARG A 602 35.27 -12.90 29.55
CA ARG A 602 35.45 -12.03 30.72
C ARG A 602 34.86 -10.64 30.50
N ALA A 603 35.03 -10.07 29.31
CA ALA A 603 34.50 -8.75 28.98
C ALA A 603 32.96 -8.74 28.88
N GLY A 604 32.35 -9.87 28.51
CA GLY A 604 30.89 -10.04 28.42
C GLY A 604 30.24 -10.75 29.60
N ASP A 605 30.90 -10.85 30.76
CA ASP A 605 30.35 -11.52 31.95
C ASP A 605 29.25 -10.65 32.61
N PRO A 606 27.97 -11.06 32.60
CA PRO A 606 26.88 -10.29 33.20
C PRO A 606 27.00 -10.09 34.72
N ALA A 607 27.85 -10.85 35.42
CA ALA A 607 28.09 -10.66 36.85
C ALA A 607 28.95 -9.41 37.14
N ARG A 608 29.63 -8.87 36.13
CA ARG A 608 30.46 -7.67 36.27
C ARG A 608 29.63 -6.39 36.32
N ARG A 609 30.02 -5.48 37.21
CA ARG A 609 29.35 -4.18 37.40
C ARG A 609 29.54 -3.20 36.25
N ASP A 610 30.59 -3.36 35.45
CA ASP A 610 30.96 -2.47 34.35
C ASP A 610 30.47 -2.96 32.98
N THR A 611 29.62 -4.00 32.95
CA THR A 611 29.02 -4.47 31.70
C THR A 611 27.72 -3.73 31.35
N SER A 612 27.47 -3.59 30.06
CA SER A 612 26.23 -3.05 29.49
C SER A 612 25.57 -4.10 28.60
N PRO A 613 24.23 -4.19 28.59
CA PRO A 613 23.53 -5.04 27.65
C PRO A 613 23.80 -4.59 26.20
N PHE A 614 23.86 -5.57 25.31
CA PHE A 614 23.99 -5.40 23.88
C PHE A 614 23.06 -6.37 23.17
N ARG A 615 22.30 -5.87 22.20
CA ARG A 615 21.40 -6.68 21.38
C ARG A 615 21.43 -6.19 19.94
N PHE A 616 21.45 -7.10 18.98
CA PHE A 616 21.10 -6.75 17.60
C PHE A 616 19.88 -7.53 17.14
N ILE A 617 19.16 -6.94 16.19
CA ILE A 617 18.12 -7.61 15.41
C ILE A 617 18.38 -7.24 13.96
N VAL A 618 18.83 -8.21 13.17
CA VAL A 618 19.24 -8.00 11.77
C VAL A 618 18.50 -8.98 10.87
N THR A 619 18.09 -8.47 9.72
CA THR A 619 17.61 -9.27 8.60
C THR A 619 18.80 -9.50 7.67
N VAL A 620 19.04 -10.77 7.37
CA VAL A 620 20.10 -11.26 6.51
C VAL A 620 19.48 -11.63 5.17
N ASP A 621 20.03 -11.15 4.06
CA ASP A 621 19.60 -11.55 2.72
C ASP A 621 20.74 -11.84 1.75
N SER A 622 20.51 -12.81 0.88
CA SER A 622 21.26 -13.05 -0.36
C SER A 622 20.27 -12.87 -1.52
N ARG A 623 20.63 -12.02 -2.48
CA ARG A 623 19.80 -11.72 -3.66
C ARG A 623 19.99 -12.74 -4.79
N ASP A 624 21.20 -13.27 -4.90
CA ASP A 624 21.54 -14.37 -5.78
C ASP A 624 22.20 -15.46 -4.94
N LEU A 625 21.39 -16.46 -4.60
CA LEU A 625 21.84 -17.56 -3.76
C LEU A 625 23.00 -18.33 -4.41
N GLU A 626 23.00 -18.51 -5.72
CA GLU A 626 24.07 -19.27 -6.37
C GLU A 626 25.37 -18.46 -6.42
N GLU A 627 25.30 -17.14 -6.69
CA GLU A 627 26.47 -16.25 -6.60
C GLU A 627 27.04 -16.23 -5.17
N THR A 628 26.19 -16.09 -4.15
CA THR A 628 26.62 -16.13 -2.74
C THR A 628 27.29 -17.46 -2.41
N LEU A 629 26.70 -18.59 -2.80
CA LEU A 629 27.26 -19.91 -2.50
C LEU A 629 28.53 -20.22 -3.29
N ALA A 630 28.75 -19.60 -4.45
CA ALA A 630 29.96 -19.76 -5.24
C ALA A 630 31.12 -18.85 -4.77
N HIS A 631 30.81 -17.73 -4.12
CA HIS A 631 31.82 -16.79 -3.65
C HIS A 631 32.60 -17.35 -2.44
N PRO A 632 33.95 -17.29 -2.38
CA PRO A 632 34.73 -17.89 -1.28
C PRO A 632 34.41 -17.38 0.13
N LEU A 633 33.93 -16.14 0.23
CA LEU A 633 33.52 -15.50 1.49
C LEU A 633 32.03 -15.62 1.80
N HIS A 634 31.24 -16.18 0.88
CA HIS A 634 29.78 -16.33 1.01
C HIS A 634 29.05 -15.10 1.58
N PRO A 635 29.20 -13.91 0.96
CA PRO A 635 28.70 -12.66 1.51
C PRO A 635 27.17 -12.61 1.44
N MET A 636 26.56 -12.23 2.56
CA MET A 636 25.14 -11.91 2.69
C MET A 636 25.00 -10.49 3.26
N GLN A 637 24.01 -9.75 2.78
CA GLN A 637 23.74 -8.39 3.24
C GLN A 637 22.99 -8.41 4.57
N LEU A 638 23.28 -7.45 5.44
CA LEU A 638 22.64 -7.25 6.74
C LEU A 638 22.01 -5.87 6.81
N SER A 639 20.78 -5.83 7.30
CA SER A 639 20.07 -4.59 7.61
C SER A 639 19.26 -4.76 8.88
N GLY A 640 19.23 -3.75 9.75
CA GLY A 640 18.61 -3.90 11.06
C GLY A 640 19.03 -2.84 12.06
N CYS A 641 19.00 -3.20 13.33
CA CYS A 641 19.36 -2.30 14.41
C CYS A 641 20.17 -2.98 15.51
N VAL A 642 20.89 -2.14 16.25
CA VAL A 642 21.61 -2.50 17.48
C VAL A 642 21.07 -1.65 18.64
N VAL A 643 20.78 -2.30 19.76
CA VAL A 643 20.41 -1.67 21.03
C VAL A 643 21.55 -1.88 22.02
N ALA A 644 22.24 -0.80 22.36
CA ALA A 644 23.37 -0.81 23.29
C ALA A 644 23.38 0.50 24.09
N PRO A 645 22.75 0.55 25.28
CA PRO A 645 22.54 1.78 26.05
C PRO A 645 23.81 2.58 26.38
N VAL A 646 24.95 1.88 26.54
CA VAL A 646 26.25 2.53 26.78
C VAL A 646 26.79 3.29 25.57
N LEU A 647 26.33 2.96 24.36
CA LEU A 647 26.73 3.63 23.11
C LEU A 647 25.72 4.69 22.69
N SER A 648 24.43 4.41 22.84
CA SER A 648 23.34 5.29 22.44
C SER A 648 22.09 5.01 23.27
N SER A 649 21.37 6.06 23.67
CA SER A 649 20.10 5.95 24.39
C SER A 649 18.95 5.42 23.53
N ARG A 650 19.13 5.42 22.21
CA ARG A 650 18.16 4.93 21.20
C ARG A 650 18.80 3.84 20.33
N PRO A 651 18.00 2.95 19.71
CA PRO A 651 18.52 1.96 18.76
C PRO A 651 19.31 2.63 17.62
N MET A 652 20.48 2.06 17.32
CA MET A 652 21.33 2.45 16.20
C MET A 652 20.96 1.64 14.96
N THR A 653 21.08 2.24 13.78
CA THR A 653 20.78 1.58 12.49
C THR A 653 22.04 0.94 11.93
N VAL A 654 21.90 -0.27 11.39
CA VAL A 654 22.97 -0.94 10.64
C VAL A 654 22.97 -0.43 9.20
N GLU A 655 24.06 0.21 8.76
CA GLU A 655 24.24 0.69 7.39
C GLU A 655 25.09 -0.31 6.59
N ARG A 656 24.51 -0.96 5.56
CA ARG A 656 25.25 -1.84 4.62
C ARG A 656 26.11 -2.90 5.34
N GLY A 657 25.53 -3.56 6.35
CA GLY A 657 26.24 -4.61 7.08
C GLY A 657 26.45 -5.85 6.21
N VAL A 658 27.45 -6.68 6.56
CA VAL A 658 27.78 -7.89 5.82
C VAL A 658 27.97 -9.07 6.78
N LEU A 659 27.41 -10.22 6.42
CA LEU A 659 27.69 -11.52 7.01
C LEU A 659 28.51 -12.34 6.01
N HIS A 660 29.67 -12.83 6.43
CA HIS A 660 30.40 -13.87 5.71
C HIS A 660 30.10 -15.22 6.36
N LEU A 661 29.53 -16.14 5.60
CA LEU A 661 29.02 -17.41 6.13
C LEU A 661 30.06 -18.54 5.96
N MET A 662 30.35 -19.26 7.04
CA MET A 662 31.20 -20.48 7.05
C MET A 662 32.53 -20.35 6.30
N THR A 663 33.28 -19.28 6.56
CA THR A 663 34.56 -19.01 5.90
C THR A 663 35.74 -19.71 6.58
N HIS A 664 36.79 -20.02 5.84
CA HIS A 664 38.09 -20.44 6.40
C HIS A 664 38.93 -19.26 6.89
N GLU A 665 38.66 -18.06 6.38
CA GLU A 665 39.45 -16.86 6.69
C GLU A 665 39.36 -16.51 8.19
N GLY A 666 40.51 -16.47 8.85
CA GLY A 666 40.61 -16.19 10.28
C GLY A 666 40.12 -17.32 11.21
N ALA A 667 39.58 -18.41 10.67
CA ALA A 667 39.17 -19.58 11.45
C ALA A 667 40.38 -20.37 11.98
N ARG A 668 40.18 -21.14 13.04
CA ARG A 668 41.18 -22.11 13.52
C ARG A 668 41.43 -23.19 12.46
N PRO A 669 42.60 -23.86 12.47
CA PRO A 669 42.85 -25.00 11.58
C PRO A 669 41.72 -26.04 11.68
N GLY A 670 41.13 -26.43 10.54
CA GLY A 670 40.01 -27.37 10.49
C GLY A 670 38.63 -26.78 10.82
N GLY A 671 38.56 -25.55 11.35
CA GLY A 671 37.31 -24.87 11.69
C GLY A 671 36.73 -24.01 10.56
N ARG A 672 35.60 -23.37 10.87
CA ARG A 672 34.92 -22.35 10.07
C ARG A 672 34.59 -21.13 10.90
N ARG A 673 34.40 -19.98 10.25
CA ARG A 673 34.03 -18.73 10.89
C ARG A 673 32.85 -18.07 10.19
N MET A 674 31.84 -17.69 10.96
CA MET A 674 30.79 -16.77 10.50
C MET A 674 31.12 -15.36 11.01
N ARG A 675 31.46 -14.42 10.11
CA ARG A 675 31.90 -13.07 10.48
C ARG A 675 30.82 -12.03 10.19
N TYR A 676 30.53 -11.19 11.16
CA TYR A 676 29.54 -10.13 11.13
C TYR A 676 30.24 -8.78 11.15
N GLN A 677 29.98 -7.95 10.14
CA GLN A 677 30.49 -6.59 10.04
C GLN A 677 29.32 -5.62 10.00
N LEU A 678 29.14 -4.83 11.06
CA LEU A 678 27.99 -3.95 11.22
C LEU A 678 28.46 -2.50 11.40
N PRO A 679 28.51 -1.70 10.33
CA PRO A 679 28.59 -0.25 10.45
C PRO A 679 27.30 0.27 11.08
N LEU A 680 27.42 1.06 12.14
CA LEU A 680 26.30 1.58 12.92
C LEU A 680 26.27 3.10 12.89
N VAL A 681 25.06 3.65 12.84
CA VAL A 681 24.80 5.09 13.04
C VAL A 681 23.76 5.28 14.13
N SER A 682 24.06 6.14 15.11
CA SER A 682 23.11 6.55 16.14
C SER A 682 22.19 7.67 15.65
N GLU A 683 21.10 7.90 16.39
CA GLU A 683 20.22 9.06 16.14
C GLU A 683 20.94 10.41 16.35
N SER A 684 22.05 10.46 17.08
CA SER A 684 22.90 11.65 17.23
C SER A 684 23.89 11.83 16.08
N GLY A 685 23.97 10.88 15.14
CA GLY A 685 24.92 10.87 14.02
C GLY A 685 26.30 10.30 14.39
N GLU A 686 26.47 9.76 15.60
CA GLU A 686 27.70 9.07 15.98
C GLU A 686 27.83 7.74 15.25
N ARG A 687 29.06 7.42 14.82
CA ARG A 687 29.37 6.22 14.05
C ARG A 687 30.17 5.22 14.89
N PHE A 688 29.75 3.97 14.81
CA PHE A 688 30.42 2.83 15.44
C PHE A 688 30.53 1.69 14.44
N PHE A 689 31.47 0.78 14.67
CA PHE A 689 31.61 -0.43 13.86
C PHE A 689 31.68 -1.65 14.77
N VAL A 690 30.87 -2.66 14.48
CA VAL A 690 30.92 -3.95 15.16
C VAL A 690 31.61 -4.96 14.24
N ASP A 691 32.72 -5.54 14.70
CA ASP A 691 33.32 -6.73 14.12
C ASP A 691 33.06 -7.90 15.06
N GLY A 692 32.25 -8.84 14.61
CA GLY A 692 31.88 -10.02 15.38
C GLY A 692 32.16 -11.31 14.63
N TYR A 693 32.39 -12.39 15.35
CA TYR A 693 32.49 -13.70 14.72
C TYR A 693 32.01 -14.84 15.62
N LYS A 694 31.44 -15.86 14.98
CA LYS A 694 31.18 -17.17 15.56
C LYS A 694 32.32 -18.08 15.13
N ASP A 695 33.01 -18.69 16.09
CA ASP A 695 34.08 -19.66 15.86
C ASP A 695 33.41 -21.04 15.87
N VAL A 696 33.43 -21.75 14.73
CA VAL A 696 32.82 -23.08 14.58
C VAL A 696 33.94 -24.08 14.44
N HIS A 697 34.19 -24.88 15.47
CA HIS A 697 35.17 -25.95 15.45
C HIS A 697 34.72 -27.11 16.33
N ASP A 698 35.36 -28.27 16.19
CA ASP A 698 35.06 -29.44 17.01
C ASP A 698 36.10 -29.53 18.15
N ASP A 699 35.61 -29.34 19.37
CA ASP A 699 36.25 -29.54 20.67
C ASP A 699 35.67 -30.80 21.37
N ASP A 700 36.32 -31.26 22.44
CA ASP A 700 35.80 -32.34 23.27
C ASP A 700 34.49 -31.94 23.99
N GLY A 701 33.33 -32.40 23.50
CA GLY A 701 32.01 -32.23 24.16
C GLY A 701 30.86 -31.91 23.19
N PRO A 702 29.65 -31.56 23.68
CA PRO A 702 28.53 -31.09 22.86
C PRO A 702 28.64 -29.58 22.61
N ASP A 703 29.61 -29.17 21.80
CA ASP A 703 30.03 -27.79 21.52
C ASP A 703 29.33 -27.13 20.32
N LEU A 704 28.84 -27.91 19.34
CA LEU A 704 28.14 -27.45 18.14
C LEU A 704 27.08 -26.37 18.42
N TRP A 705 26.29 -26.55 19.48
CA TRP A 705 25.29 -25.56 19.87
C TRP A 705 25.93 -24.24 20.29
N VAL A 706 26.94 -24.28 21.15
CA VAL A 706 27.63 -23.09 21.65
C VAL A 706 28.32 -22.36 20.50
N ASP A 707 28.97 -23.08 19.61
CA ASP A 707 29.73 -22.52 18.49
C ASP A 707 28.85 -21.85 17.44
N THR A 708 27.67 -22.41 17.18
CA THR A 708 26.72 -21.81 16.23
C THR A 708 25.85 -20.70 16.83
N THR A 709 25.82 -20.58 18.17
CA THR A 709 24.96 -19.63 18.89
C THR A 709 25.69 -18.58 19.72
N ARG A 710 27.02 -18.62 19.82
CA ARG A 710 27.84 -17.62 20.52
C ARG A 710 28.57 -16.73 19.53
N LEU A 711 28.33 -15.42 19.61
CA LEU A 711 29.02 -14.42 18.80
C LEU A 711 29.96 -13.61 19.69
N LEU A 712 31.25 -13.63 19.40
CA LEU A 712 32.24 -12.76 20.02
C LEU A 712 32.23 -11.42 19.30
N VAL A 713 32.23 -10.30 20.02
CA VAL A 713 32.09 -8.95 19.42
C VAL A 713 33.16 -7.99 19.92
N SER A 714 33.75 -7.24 18.99
CA SER A 714 34.53 -6.04 19.25
C SER A 714 33.82 -4.83 18.65
N ILE A 715 33.80 -3.71 19.37
CA ILE A 715 33.12 -2.50 18.95
C ILE A 715 34.14 -1.37 18.87
N PHE A 716 34.16 -0.71 17.72
CA PHE A 716 35.10 0.34 17.39
C PHE A 716 34.35 1.67 17.24
N ARG A 717 35.02 2.78 17.57
CA ARG A 717 34.52 4.11 17.25
C ARG A 717 34.94 4.47 15.83
N GLY A 718 34.01 4.87 14.97
CA GLY A 718 34.26 5.19 13.57
C GLY A 718 33.49 4.30 12.60
N GLU A 719 33.91 4.30 11.33
CA GLU A 719 33.20 3.60 10.25
C GLU A 719 33.62 2.14 10.07
N ASP A 720 34.81 1.77 10.57
CA ASP A 720 35.42 0.46 10.40
C ASP A 720 36.27 0.05 11.62
N ALA A 721 36.95 -1.09 11.50
CA ALA A 721 37.81 -1.64 12.55
C ALA A 721 39.18 -0.94 12.71
N SER A 722 39.50 0.08 11.90
CA SER A 722 40.73 0.86 12.05
C SER A 722 40.66 1.88 13.20
N GLY A 723 39.44 2.23 13.62
CA GLY A 723 39.21 3.09 14.78
C GLY A 723 39.60 2.44 16.11
N PRO A 724 39.56 3.18 17.23
CA PRO A 724 39.85 2.61 18.53
C PRO A 724 38.76 1.61 18.94
N CYS A 725 39.17 0.41 19.34
CA CYS A 725 38.31 -0.57 20.00
C CYS A 725 37.91 -0.01 21.37
N ILE A 726 36.62 0.16 21.59
CA ILE A 726 36.07 0.78 22.81
C ILE A 726 35.34 -0.22 23.71
N PHE A 727 34.82 -1.33 23.15
CA PHE A 727 34.14 -2.36 23.92
C PHE A 727 34.39 -3.75 23.34
N ARG A 728 34.37 -4.76 24.21
CA ARG A 728 34.34 -6.19 23.85
C ARG A 728 33.31 -6.95 24.67
N GLY A 729 32.88 -8.08 24.14
CA GLY A 729 32.03 -9.02 24.87
C GLY A 729 31.56 -10.16 24.00
N TYR A 730 30.47 -10.79 24.40
CA TYR A 730 29.85 -11.85 23.61
C TYR A 730 28.32 -11.78 23.69
N LEU A 731 27.68 -12.29 22.65
CA LEU A 731 26.24 -12.45 22.53
C LEU A 731 25.89 -13.93 22.40
N ARG A 732 24.66 -14.29 22.77
CA ARG A 732 24.10 -15.63 22.62
C ARG A 732 22.75 -15.58 21.93
N LEU A 733 22.44 -16.66 21.22
CA LEU A 733 21.13 -17.00 20.71
C LEU A 733 20.58 -18.17 21.54
N ASN A 734 19.37 -18.06 22.10
CA ASN A 734 18.74 -19.18 22.79
C ASN A 734 17.93 -20.06 21.82
N ALA A 735 17.55 -21.25 22.28
CA ALA A 735 16.82 -22.21 21.47
C ALA A 735 15.43 -21.72 20.99
N LYS A 736 14.75 -20.91 21.81
CA LYS A 736 13.45 -20.32 21.45
C LYS A 736 13.62 -19.34 20.29
N ASP A 737 14.55 -18.41 20.40
CA ASP A 737 14.81 -17.40 19.38
C ASP A 737 15.38 -18.01 18.10
N PHE A 738 16.14 -19.09 18.19
CA PHE A 738 16.57 -19.87 17.03
C PHE A 738 15.37 -20.50 16.29
N ALA A 739 14.43 -21.09 17.02
CA ALA A 739 13.19 -21.62 16.42
C ALA A 739 12.37 -20.50 15.75
N VAL A 740 12.30 -19.32 16.38
CA VAL A 740 11.68 -18.13 15.77
C VAL A 740 12.43 -17.71 14.51
N GLN A 741 13.77 -17.67 14.50
CA GLN A 741 14.58 -17.35 13.33
C GLN A 741 14.27 -18.29 12.16
N LEU A 742 14.22 -19.60 12.38
CA LEU A 742 13.86 -20.56 11.33
C LEU A 742 12.47 -20.28 10.73
N SER A 743 11.53 -19.81 11.55
CA SER A 743 10.19 -19.43 11.09
C SER A 743 10.15 -18.13 10.25
N THR A 744 11.24 -17.35 10.22
CA THR A 744 11.39 -16.15 9.38
C THR A 744 12.05 -16.42 8.03
N LEU A 745 12.60 -17.63 7.82
CA LEU A 745 13.30 -18.00 6.60
C LEU A 745 12.36 -17.99 5.39
N ARG A 746 12.70 -17.19 4.38
CA ARG A 746 11.94 -17.03 3.14
C ARG A 746 12.84 -17.07 1.92
N VAL A 747 12.27 -17.45 0.78
CA VAL A 747 12.93 -17.41 -0.53
C VAL A 747 12.41 -16.18 -1.27
N LEU A 748 13.33 -15.35 -1.73
CA LEU A 748 13.05 -14.16 -2.52
C LEU A 748 12.91 -14.55 -4.00
N HIS A 749 12.05 -13.85 -4.73
CA HIS A 749 11.88 -13.96 -6.18
C HIS A 749 11.32 -15.29 -6.73
N ALA A 750 10.98 -16.25 -5.86
CA ALA A 750 10.40 -17.53 -6.26
C ALA A 750 9.02 -17.38 -6.91
N GLN A 751 8.82 -18.02 -8.06
CA GLN A 751 7.57 -18.03 -8.84
C GLN A 751 6.64 -19.19 -8.46
N GLY A 752 6.96 -19.94 -7.41
CA GLY A 752 6.15 -21.06 -6.96
C GLY A 752 6.83 -21.95 -5.92
N THR A 753 6.08 -22.91 -5.39
CA THR A 753 6.50 -23.79 -4.29
C THR A 753 7.74 -24.63 -4.63
N VAL A 754 7.87 -25.09 -5.88
CA VAL A 754 9.01 -25.92 -6.31
C VAL A 754 10.32 -25.15 -6.23
N GLN A 755 10.37 -23.93 -6.80
CA GLN A 755 11.56 -23.07 -6.74
C GLN A 755 11.92 -22.72 -5.29
N ARG A 756 10.91 -22.43 -4.46
CA ARG A 756 11.09 -22.17 -3.04
C ARG A 756 11.72 -23.35 -2.30
N LEU A 757 11.18 -24.55 -2.48
CA LEU A 757 11.74 -25.76 -1.84
C LEU A 757 13.15 -26.06 -2.32
N ALA A 758 13.43 -25.87 -3.62
CA ALA A 758 14.77 -26.07 -4.18
C ALA A 758 15.80 -25.12 -3.58
N ALA A 759 15.50 -23.82 -3.49
CA ALA A 759 16.38 -22.83 -2.88
C ALA A 759 16.63 -23.09 -1.39
N LEU A 760 15.58 -23.46 -0.63
CA LEU A 760 15.72 -23.83 0.78
C LEU A 760 16.61 -25.08 0.95
N ALA A 761 16.38 -26.12 0.14
CA ALA A 761 17.19 -27.33 0.18
C ALA A 761 18.65 -27.07 -0.24
N ARG A 762 18.89 -26.11 -1.15
CA ARG A 762 20.22 -25.70 -1.57
C ARG A 762 20.98 -24.99 -0.45
N PHE A 763 20.35 -23.96 0.14
CA PHE A 763 20.91 -23.22 1.26
C PHE A 763 21.14 -24.13 2.49
N GLY A 764 20.15 -24.97 2.82
CA GLY A 764 20.27 -25.93 3.92
C GLY A 764 21.39 -26.95 3.70
N ARG A 765 21.52 -27.52 2.50
CA ARG A 765 22.62 -28.45 2.18
C ARG A 765 23.99 -27.82 2.33
N PHE A 766 24.15 -26.56 1.94
CA PHE A 766 25.41 -25.83 2.17
C PHE A 766 25.67 -25.69 3.67
N PHE A 767 24.74 -25.09 4.42
CA PHE A 767 24.94 -24.80 5.84
C PHE A 767 25.18 -26.07 6.68
N PHE A 768 24.34 -27.10 6.54
CA PHE A 768 24.51 -28.37 7.25
C PHE A 768 25.69 -29.20 6.71
N GLY A 769 26.04 -29.02 5.44
CA GLY A 769 27.23 -29.63 4.84
C GLY A 769 28.51 -29.13 5.51
N GLU A 770 28.69 -27.82 5.63
CA GLU A 770 29.84 -27.20 6.31
C GLU A 770 29.96 -27.64 7.79
N LEU A 771 28.83 -27.76 8.49
CA LEU A 771 28.81 -28.32 9.85
C LEU A 771 29.24 -29.79 9.87
N PHE A 772 28.74 -30.62 8.95
CA PHE A 772 29.15 -32.02 8.84
C PHE A 772 30.64 -32.16 8.53
N GLU A 773 31.20 -31.31 7.66
CA GLU A 773 32.64 -31.33 7.38
C GLU A 773 33.46 -30.98 8.62
N THR A 774 33.02 -30.00 9.41
CA THR A 774 33.73 -29.50 10.59
C THR A 774 33.69 -30.48 11.77
N TYR A 775 32.56 -31.16 12.01
CA TYR A 775 32.35 -32.01 13.20
C TYR A 775 32.44 -33.53 12.93
N VAL A 776 32.31 -33.97 11.67
CA VAL A 776 32.25 -35.41 11.32
C VAL A 776 33.41 -35.85 10.43
N ARG A 777 33.73 -35.11 9.36
CA ARG A 777 34.86 -35.47 8.48
C ARG A 777 36.22 -35.20 9.10
N SER A 778 36.36 -34.15 9.91
CA SER A 778 37.57 -33.84 10.66
C SER A 778 38.02 -34.97 11.60
N LYS A 779 37.11 -35.83 12.07
CA LYS A 779 37.41 -37.04 12.86
C LYS A 779 37.85 -38.24 12.04
N ALA A 780 37.65 -38.22 10.72
CA ALA A 780 37.90 -39.33 9.82
C ALA A 780 39.20 -39.19 8.99
N ALA A 781 39.91 -38.07 9.15
CA ALA A 781 41.23 -37.78 8.58
C ALA A 781 42.26 -37.67 9.71
#